data_AF-A0A4Q2ZB30-F1
#
_entry.id   AF-A0A4Q2ZB30-F1
#
_cell.length_a   1.000
_cell.length_b   1.000
_cell.length_c   1.000
_cell.angle_alpha   90.00
_cell.angle_beta   90.00
_cell.angle_gamma   90.00
#
_symmetry.space_group_name_H-M   'P 1'
#
loop_
_entity.id
_entity.type
_entity.pdbx_description
1 polymer ?
#
loop_
_entity_poly.entity_id
_entity_poly.type
_entity_poly.pdbx_seq_one_letter_code
_entity_poly.pdbx_strand_id
1 'polypeptide(L)'
;MLKRRKGEALNAEQALAARQILGKSANELVNISKRLTAKIANGEASDVDMVAFREAVTRHAAIQEQVSGATAEAGRALAQFRMTADARAVRADVLRSLIDGAGGPEAIKDAAQAIIEGGSDIKRLNATAAALARPKLKDKAIELWYNWLLSGPRTHAVNITSNALTSLGQMPEHATAAAFGVVRKALPGQSATDRVLFSELGARGFGMLQGAKEGFTQAVRTMRTGEPSDLVSKVEAQTQRAISGVKGSILRTPTRALAAEDEFFKAVARRQEIAAQAVRLANKEGLRGKAAKARAAELSATPTPEMLERASDFGRYLTFQRPLGPAGQAVLNVAQKMPLIKLFLPFIRTPTNLFKFAVERSPAAPLLKEWRADVKAGGARRDLALARATLGTGAMMMAVEAAQSGLITGGGPSDDSARRLLEADGWQPYSVKVGNNYYAYQRLDPFSTTLGIAADWVDIQSHMTDKEREQVASLLVSSTLKNLSEKTWFSGMARLGQAVQDPARYGGSLVTSTAGSMAVPAFLAQTAQAVDPYQREAQTIMDRVRSRLPFVSRSLPPRRDVWGSPKRRESALGPGSMSPVFVSPARNDPVNQALLDANAHVGMPQQGALNDAEFARFKAVAGAQSYDAMKSLTASPDWLALAPADRADAVEEALRKVRKQVKRQMFGLPGALAPSGASTVPA
;
A
#
# COMPACT_ATOMS: atom_id res chain seq x y z
N MET A 1 36.68 16.86 -25.05
CA MET A 1 35.97 17.21 -23.80
C MET A 1 34.67 17.96 -24.08
N LEU A 2 34.70 19.20 -24.57
CA LEU A 2 33.50 20.01 -24.79
C LEU A 2 32.53 19.47 -25.88
N LYS A 3 33.01 18.58 -26.75
CA LYS A 3 32.20 17.89 -27.77
C LYS A 3 31.59 16.56 -27.30
N ARG A 4 31.82 16.16 -26.04
CA ARG A 4 31.31 14.89 -25.50
C ARG A 4 29.78 14.92 -25.44
N ARG A 5 29.13 13.83 -25.86
CA ARG A 5 27.67 13.71 -25.72
C ARG A 5 27.29 13.48 -24.25
N LYS A 6 26.21 14.10 -23.81
CA LYS A 6 25.66 13.88 -22.47
C LYS A 6 25.27 12.40 -22.34
N GLY A 7 25.87 11.69 -21.38
CA GLY A 7 25.67 10.25 -21.17
C GLY A 7 26.69 9.32 -21.84
N GLU A 8 27.73 9.86 -22.47
CA GLU A 8 28.84 9.07 -23.03
C GLU A 8 29.87 8.73 -21.93
N ALA A 9 30.28 7.46 -21.83
CA ALA A 9 31.36 7.02 -20.92
C ALA A 9 32.73 7.27 -21.56
N LEU A 10 33.73 7.61 -20.74
CA LEU A 10 35.11 7.77 -21.21
C LEU A 10 35.84 6.43 -21.12
N ASN A 11 36.71 6.15 -22.09
CA ASN A 11 37.66 5.05 -21.98
C ASN A 11 38.76 5.37 -20.92
N ALA A 12 39.63 4.41 -20.62
CA ALA A 12 40.62 4.55 -19.56
C ALA A 12 41.61 5.71 -19.81
N GLU A 13 42.13 5.85 -21.03
CA GLU A 13 43.06 6.94 -21.36
C GLU A 13 42.37 8.31 -21.30
N GLN A 14 41.15 8.40 -21.81
CA GLN A 14 40.35 9.62 -21.77
C GLN A 14 39.98 10.00 -20.34
N ALA A 15 39.67 9.05 -19.46
CA ALA A 15 39.36 9.29 -18.05
C ALA A 15 40.59 9.74 -17.25
N LEU A 16 41.78 9.26 -17.60
CA LEU A 16 43.04 9.77 -17.03
C LEU A 16 43.32 11.20 -17.51
N ALA A 17 43.26 11.44 -18.82
CA ALA A 17 43.44 12.77 -19.40
C ALA A 17 42.42 13.79 -18.84
N ALA A 18 41.18 13.36 -18.63
CA ALA A 18 40.12 14.14 -18.00
C ALA A 18 40.49 14.64 -16.60
N ARG A 19 40.99 13.75 -15.75
CA ARG A 19 41.42 14.07 -14.38
C ARG A 19 42.66 14.96 -14.38
N GLN A 20 43.59 14.75 -15.30
CA GLN A 20 44.75 15.62 -15.46
C GLN A 20 44.36 17.03 -15.92
N ILE A 21 43.40 17.17 -16.84
CA ILE A 21 42.86 18.47 -17.28
C ILE A 21 42.16 19.18 -16.11
N LEU A 22 41.36 18.45 -15.32
CA LEU A 22 40.74 19.00 -14.11
C LEU A 22 41.78 19.51 -13.12
N GLY A 23 42.81 18.70 -12.83
CA GLY A 23 43.92 19.08 -11.95
C GLY A 23 44.70 20.30 -12.45
N LYS A 24 45.00 20.36 -13.76
CA LYS A 24 45.66 21.53 -14.38
C LYS A 24 44.80 22.79 -14.26
N SER A 25 43.49 22.70 -14.55
CA SER A 25 42.58 23.85 -14.43
C SER A 25 42.42 24.36 -13.00
N ALA A 26 42.46 23.45 -12.00
CA ALA A 26 42.44 23.83 -10.59
C ALA A 26 43.71 24.61 -10.20
N ASN A 27 44.88 24.13 -10.62
CA ASN A 27 46.15 24.81 -10.37
C ASN A 27 46.21 26.18 -11.04
N GLU A 28 45.73 26.29 -12.28
CA GLU A 28 45.65 27.56 -13.01
C GLU A 28 44.73 28.56 -12.30
N LEU A 29 43.54 28.12 -11.86
CA LEU A 29 42.60 28.94 -11.10
C LEU A 29 43.22 29.44 -9.79
N VAL A 30 43.93 28.59 -9.05
CA VAL A 30 44.64 28.98 -7.82
C VAL A 30 45.72 30.02 -8.11
N ASN A 31 46.48 29.86 -9.19
CA ASN A 31 47.53 30.80 -9.56
C ASN A 31 46.98 32.16 -10.04
N ILE A 32 45.84 32.18 -10.74
CA ILE A 32 45.14 33.41 -11.12
C ILE A 32 44.57 34.09 -9.87
N SER A 33 43.97 33.31 -8.95
CA SER A 33 43.45 33.83 -7.68
C SER A 33 44.55 34.48 -6.84
N LYS A 34 45.70 33.81 -6.66
CA LYS A 34 46.84 34.36 -5.92
C LYS A 34 47.35 35.68 -6.51
N ARG A 35 47.45 35.76 -7.84
CA ARG A 35 47.87 36.99 -8.54
C ARG A 35 46.85 38.11 -8.39
N LEU A 36 45.56 37.81 -8.53
CA LEU A 36 44.49 38.78 -8.34
C LEU A 36 44.47 39.31 -6.90
N THR A 37 44.56 38.44 -5.89
CA THR A 37 44.60 38.85 -4.48
C THR A 37 45.81 39.73 -4.17
N ALA A 38 46.99 39.40 -4.71
CA ALA A 38 48.19 40.22 -4.53
C ALA A 38 48.03 41.61 -5.16
N LYS A 39 47.47 41.70 -6.36
CA LYS A 39 47.18 42.98 -7.02
C LYS A 39 46.11 43.80 -6.29
N ILE A 40 45.06 43.16 -5.75
CA ILE A 40 44.04 43.83 -4.94
C ILE A 40 44.68 44.43 -3.68
N ALA A 41 45.56 43.69 -3.01
CA ALA A 41 46.26 44.16 -1.81
C ALA A 41 47.16 45.37 -2.09
N ASN A 42 47.70 45.48 -3.30
CA ASN A 42 48.56 46.59 -3.72
C ASN A 42 47.81 47.74 -4.41
N GLY A 43 46.48 47.65 -4.58
CA GLY A 43 45.69 48.65 -5.32
C GLY A 43 45.89 48.64 -6.84
N GLU A 44 46.48 47.58 -7.39
CA GLU A 44 46.88 47.45 -8.81
C GLU A 44 45.94 46.51 -9.61
N ALA A 45 44.82 46.10 -9.03
CA ALA A 45 43.89 45.17 -9.67
C ALA A 45 43.09 45.85 -10.78
N SER A 46 43.17 45.30 -11.99
CA SER A 46 42.43 45.81 -13.16
C SER A 46 41.16 45.00 -13.43
N ASP A 47 40.22 45.58 -14.18
CA ASP A 47 39.04 44.87 -14.69
C ASP A 47 39.41 43.65 -15.54
N VAL A 48 40.56 43.71 -16.23
CA VAL A 48 41.10 42.60 -17.02
C VAL A 48 41.48 41.42 -16.12
N ASP A 49 42.06 41.68 -14.94
CA ASP A 49 42.39 40.62 -13.98
C ASP A 49 41.13 39.96 -13.39
N MET A 50 40.08 40.74 -13.17
CA MET A 50 38.77 40.25 -12.70
C MET A 50 38.07 39.40 -13.77
N VAL A 51 38.12 39.81 -15.04
CA VAL A 51 37.58 39.03 -16.16
C VAL A 51 38.36 37.72 -16.35
N ALA A 52 39.70 37.76 -16.30
CA ALA A 52 40.53 36.57 -16.40
C ALA A 52 40.25 35.55 -15.28
N PHE A 53 40.00 36.03 -14.05
CA PHE A 53 39.56 35.18 -12.95
C PHE A 53 38.17 34.57 -13.21
N ARG A 54 37.20 35.38 -13.66
CA ARG A 54 35.85 34.90 -13.98
C ARG A 54 35.85 33.85 -15.10
N GLU A 55 36.67 34.04 -16.13
CA GLU A 55 36.86 33.06 -17.19
C GLU A 55 37.48 31.75 -16.67
N ALA A 56 38.50 31.83 -15.83
CA ALA A 56 39.13 30.67 -15.21
C ALA A 56 38.15 29.87 -14.34
N VAL A 57 37.32 30.55 -13.55
CA VAL A 57 36.25 29.94 -12.75
C VAL A 57 35.24 29.23 -13.65
N THR A 58 34.77 29.90 -14.70
CA THR A 58 33.79 29.35 -15.64
C THR A 58 34.33 28.12 -16.37
N ARG A 59 35.58 28.19 -16.82
CA ARG A 59 36.29 27.09 -17.48
C ARG A 59 36.48 25.91 -16.53
N HIS A 60 36.88 26.14 -15.29
CA HIS A 60 37.06 25.09 -14.29
C HIS A 60 35.73 24.40 -13.96
N ALA A 61 34.66 25.17 -13.75
CA ALA A 61 33.32 24.64 -13.50
C ALA A 61 32.82 23.75 -14.66
N ALA A 62 33.02 24.20 -15.91
CA ALA A 62 32.65 23.42 -17.10
C ALA A 62 33.46 22.11 -17.22
N ILE A 63 34.76 22.14 -16.93
CA ILE A 63 35.62 20.94 -16.93
C ILE A 63 35.17 19.98 -15.81
N GLN A 64 34.90 20.50 -14.61
CA GLN A 64 34.45 19.71 -13.47
C GLN A 64 33.10 19.03 -13.74
N GLU A 65 32.15 19.73 -14.35
CA GLU A 65 30.85 19.18 -14.74
C GLU A 65 31.04 18.01 -15.73
N GLN A 66 31.88 18.19 -16.76
CA GLN A 66 32.15 17.15 -17.74
C GLN A 66 32.83 15.92 -17.12
N VAL A 67 33.85 16.13 -16.28
CA VAL A 67 34.58 15.04 -15.61
C VAL A 67 33.64 14.29 -14.66
N SER A 68 32.88 15.00 -13.83
CA SER A 68 31.91 14.40 -12.89
C SER A 68 30.82 13.63 -13.63
N GLY A 69 30.32 14.17 -14.74
CA GLY A 69 29.34 13.50 -15.59
C GLY A 69 29.89 12.26 -16.29
N ALA A 70 31.18 12.22 -16.61
CA ALA A 70 31.84 11.03 -17.18
C ALA A 70 32.05 9.95 -16.13
N THR A 71 32.54 10.33 -14.94
CA THR A 71 32.72 9.43 -13.80
C THR A 71 31.39 8.80 -13.37
N ALA A 72 30.31 9.59 -13.33
CA ALA A 72 28.98 9.08 -13.01
C ALA A 72 28.46 8.06 -14.04
N GLU A 73 28.75 8.26 -15.33
CA GLU A 73 28.38 7.32 -16.40
C GLU A 73 29.21 6.03 -16.32
N ALA A 74 30.52 6.14 -16.10
CA ALA A 74 31.38 4.99 -15.89
C ALA A 74 30.95 4.18 -14.64
N GLY A 75 30.56 4.86 -13.56
CA GLY A 75 29.99 4.22 -12.37
C GLY A 75 28.66 3.51 -12.64
N ARG A 76 27.77 4.11 -13.43
CA ARG A 76 26.53 3.46 -13.89
C ARG A 76 26.80 2.23 -14.75
N ALA A 77 27.71 2.35 -15.72
CA ALA A 77 28.10 1.25 -16.59
C ALA A 77 28.73 0.10 -15.80
N LEU A 78 29.68 0.40 -14.90
CA LEU A 78 30.29 -0.60 -14.03
C LEU A 78 29.26 -1.25 -13.10
N ALA A 79 28.30 -0.49 -12.57
CA ALA A 79 27.20 -1.05 -11.78
C ALA A 79 26.32 -2.00 -12.60
N GLN A 80 26.04 -1.69 -13.87
CA GLN A 80 25.35 -2.62 -14.78
C GLN A 80 26.18 -3.88 -15.04
N PHE A 81 27.48 -3.75 -15.32
CA PHE A 81 28.34 -4.92 -15.54
C PHE A 81 28.49 -5.80 -14.29
N ARG A 82 28.53 -5.20 -13.09
CA ARG A 82 28.50 -5.94 -11.82
C ARG A 82 27.16 -6.66 -11.62
N MET A 83 26.04 -6.00 -11.90
CA MET A 83 24.71 -6.65 -11.86
C MET A 83 24.62 -7.89 -12.76
N THR A 84 25.29 -7.89 -13.92
CA THR A 84 25.29 -9.02 -14.86
C THR A 84 26.36 -10.08 -14.52
N ALA A 85 27.53 -9.68 -14.02
CA ALA A 85 28.62 -10.58 -13.64
C ALA A 85 28.33 -11.35 -12.34
N ASP A 86 27.54 -10.79 -11.43
CA ASP A 86 27.03 -11.46 -10.22
C ASP A 86 25.99 -12.56 -10.52
N ALA A 87 25.75 -12.93 -11.78
CA ALA A 87 24.98 -14.12 -12.15
C ALA A 87 25.52 -15.43 -11.50
N ARG A 88 26.79 -15.46 -11.08
CA ARG A 88 27.40 -16.59 -10.31
C ARG A 88 27.29 -16.43 -8.78
N ALA A 89 26.96 -15.24 -8.29
CA ALA A 89 26.79 -14.90 -6.87
C ALA A 89 25.33 -14.51 -6.54
N VAL A 90 24.37 -14.85 -7.41
CA VAL A 90 22.96 -14.57 -7.20
C VAL A 90 22.51 -15.28 -5.93
N ARG A 91 22.07 -14.51 -4.93
CA ARG A 91 21.51 -15.07 -3.71
C ARG A 91 20.38 -16.05 -4.07
N ALA A 92 20.30 -17.16 -3.35
CA ALA A 92 19.38 -18.24 -3.66
C ALA A 92 17.90 -17.78 -3.75
N ASP A 93 17.51 -16.73 -3.04
CA ASP A 93 16.18 -16.10 -3.11
C ASP A 93 15.90 -15.42 -4.45
N VAL A 94 16.89 -14.78 -5.06
CA VAL A 94 16.76 -14.15 -6.39
C VAL A 94 16.68 -15.21 -7.49
N LEU A 95 17.54 -16.25 -7.45
CA LEU A 95 17.44 -17.41 -8.36
C LEU A 95 16.08 -18.09 -8.26
N ARG A 96 15.55 -18.21 -7.05
CA ARG A 96 14.23 -18.79 -6.81
C ARG A 96 13.11 -17.92 -7.40
N SER A 97 13.18 -16.61 -7.20
CA SER A 97 12.22 -15.67 -7.80
C SER A 97 12.22 -15.71 -9.34
N LEU A 98 13.40 -15.92 -9.96
CA LEU A 98 13.56 -16.14 -11.40
C LEU A 98 12.85 -17.41 -11.87
N ILE A 99 13.07 -18.52 -11.17
CA ILE A 99 12.42 -19.82 -11.44
C ILE A 99 10.90 -19.72 -11.28
N ASP A 100 10.43 -19.08 -10.20
CA ASP A 100 9.02 -18.89 -9.94
C ASP A 100 8.36 -17.99 -10.99
N GLY A 101 9.10 -16.99 -11.48
CA GLY A 101 8.68 -16.16 -12.60
C GLY A 101 8.55 -16.94 -13.91
N ALA A 102 9.39 -17.94 -14.12
CA ALA A 102 9.31 -18.82 -15.29
C ALA A 102 8.19 -19.88 -15.22
N GLY A 103 7.29 -19.80 -14.23
CA GLY A 103 6.21 -20.77 -14.03
C GLY A 103 6.49 -21.83 -12.95
N GLY A 104 7.61 -21.69 -12.24
CA GLY A 104 8.02 -22.57 -11.15
C GLY A 104 8.88 -23.76 -11.60
N PRO A 105 9.46 -24.50 -10.64
CA PRO A 105 10.41 -25.57 -10.95
C PRO A 105 9.84 -26.69 -11.82
N GLU A 106 8.58 -27.06 -11.61
CA GLU A 106 7.92 -28.13 -12.38
C GLU A 106 7.68 -27.70 -13.83
N ALA A 107 7.29 -26.45 -14.10
CA ALA A 107 7.14 -25.98 -15.48
C ALA A 107 8.47 -25.99 -16.25
N ILE A 108 9.59 -25.70 -15.57
CA ILE A 108 10.93 -25.78 -16.18
C ILE A 108 11.32 -27.25 -16.42
N LYS A 109 11.01 -28.16 -15.50
CA LYS A 109 11.24 -29.60 -15.68
C LYS A 109 10.39 -30.17 -16.81
N ASP A 110 9.09 -29.86 -16.84
CA ASP A 110 8.17 -30.27 -17.90
C ASP A 110 8.64 -29.75 -19.26
N ALA A 111 9.10 -28.49 -19.33
CA ALA A 111 9.65 -27.92 -20.55
C ALA A 111 10.96 -28.62 -20.97
N ALA A 112 11.86 -28.90 -20.02
CA ALA A 112 13.09 -29.62 -20.28
C ALA A 112 12.81 -31.06 -20.75
N GLN A 113 11.84 -31.74 -20.14
CA GLN A 113 11.44 -33.09 -20.48
C GLN A 113 10.76 -33.15 -21.86
N ALA A 114 9.88 -32.21 -22.18
CA ALA A 114 9.29 -32.09 -23.52
C ALA A 114 10.33 -31.78 -24.62
N ILE A 115 11.41 -31.06 -24.28
CA ILE A 115 12.56 -30.84 -25.17
C ILE A 115 13.34 -32.14 -25.37
N ILE A 116 13.58 -32.92 -24.31
CA ILE A 116 14.27 -34.22 -24.38
C ILE A 116 13.45 -35.24 -25.17
N GLU A 117 12.14 -35.34 -24.92
CA GLU A 117 11.21 -36.24 -25.62
C GLU A 117 11.02 -35.87 -27.10
N GLY A 118 11.24 -34.61 -27.48
CA GLY A 118 11.20 -34.12 -28.86
C GLY A 118 12.34 -34.62 -29.76
N GLY A 119 13.39 -35.22 -29.19
CA GLY A 119 14.54 -35.73 -29.94
C GLY A 119 15.35 -34.64 -30.66
N SER A 120 16.10 -35.02 -31.70
CA SER A 120 16.98 -34.14 -32.50
C SER A 120 16.26 -33.35 -33.63
N ASP A 121 14.92 -33.46 -33.73
CA ASP A 121 14.16 -32.73 -34.74
C ASP A 121 13.96 -31.26 -34.31
N ILE A 122 14.83 -30.39 -34.84
CA ILE A 122 14.86 -28.94 -34.58
C ILE A 122 13.49 -28.28 -34.84
N LYS A 123 12.69 -28.77 -35.79
CA LYS A 123 11.35 -28.20 -36.05
C LYS A 123 10.37 -28.55 -34.95
N ARG A 124 10.38 -29.79 -34.45
CA ARG A 124 9.54 -30.21 -33.31
C ARG A 124 10.00 -29.55 -32.03
N LEU A 125 11.32 -29.43 -31.79
CA LEU A 125 11.87 -28.70 -30.66
C LEU A 125 11.42 -27.24 -30.65
N ASN A 126 11.55 -26.53 -31.77
CA ASN A 126 11.10 -25.14 -31.89
C ASN A 126 9.57 -25.01 -31.76
N ALA A 127 8.80 -25.96 -32.30
CA ALA A 127 7.34 -25.97 -32.18
C ALA A 127 6.88 -26.23 -30.74
N THR A 128 7.49 -27.18 -30.03
CA THR A 128 7.23 -27.49 -28.63
C THR A 128 7.66 -26.34 -27.73
N ALA A 129 8.84 -25.77 -27.92
CA ALA A 129 9.30 -24.58 -27.21
C ALA A 129 8.38 -23.37 -27.45
N ALA A 130 7.93 -23.17 -28.70
CA ALA A 130 6.97 -22.12 -29.04
C ALA A 130 5.57 -22.38 -28.46
N ALA A 131 5.12 -23.63 -28.38
CA ALA A 131 3.83 -24.00 -27.79
C ALA A 131 3.85 -23.86 -26.26
N LEU A 132 4.96 -24.18 -25.61
CA LEU A 132 5.18 -23.98 -24.17
C LEU A 132 5.29 -22.48 -23.82
N ALA A 133 5.87 -21.68 -24.72
CA ALA A 133 5.98 -20.23 -24.56
C ALA A 133 4.68 -19.47 -24.92
N ARG A 134 3.69 -20.12 -25.57
CA ARG A 134 2.43 -19.47 -25.95
C ARG A 134 1.52 -19.29 -24.72
N PRO A 135 1.15 -18.06 -24.36
CA PRO A 135 0.27 -17.81 -23.22
C PRO A 135 -1.12 -18.41 -23.46
N LYS A 136 -1.64 -19.13 -22.46
CA LYS A 136 -2.96 -19.78 -22.53
C LYS A 136 -4.07 -18.73 -22.45
N LEU A 137 -5.28 -19.07 -22.89
CA LEU A 137 -6.45 -18.17 -22.80
C LEU A 137 -6.69 -17.69 -21.36
N LYS A 138 -6.50 -18.57 -20.38
CA LYS A 138 -6.58 -18.24 -18.96
C LYS A 138 -5.53 -17.19 -18.54
N ASP A 139 -4.32 -17.23 -19.08
CA ASP A 139 -3.25 -16.28 -18.75
C ASP A 139 -3.60 -14.88 -19.28
N LYS A 140 -4.20 -14.81 -20.47
CA LYS A 140 -4.72 -13.57 -21.06
C LYS A 140 -5.90 -12.99 -20.26
N ALA A 141 -6.84 -13.85 -19.85
CA ALA A 141 -7.99 -13.42 -19.03
C ALA A 141 -7.54 -12.92 -17.64
N ILE A 142 -6.57 -13.60 -17.04
CA ILE A 142 -5.92 -13.17 -15.80
C ILE A 142 -5.27 -11.80 -16.02
N GLU A 143 -4.42 -11.63 -17.03
CA GLU A 143 -3.77 -10.34 -17.31
C GLU A 143 -4.79 -9.20 -17.49
N LEU A 144 -5.86 -9.44 -18.24
CA LEU A 144 -6.95 -8.48 -18.45
C LEU A 144 -7.56 -8.06 -17.11
N TRP A 145 -7.97 -9.03 -16.29
CA TRP A 145 -8.57 -8.80 -15.00
C TRP A 145 -7.64 -8.06 -14.03
N TYR A 146 -6.36 -8.44 -13.95
CA TYR A 146 -5.36 -7.76 -13.11
C TYR A 146 -5.25 -6.28 -13.45
N ASN A 147 -5.12 -5.94 -14.74
CA ASN A 147 -5.01 -4.56 -15.16
C ASN A 147 -6.33 -3.79 -14.98
N TRP A 148 -7.49 -4.46 -15.13
CA TRP A 148 -8.79 -3.87 -14.83
C TRP A 148 -8.95 -3.55 -13.35
N LEU A 149 -8.52 -4.45 -12.45
CA LEU A 149 -8.53 -4.23 -11.01
C LEU A 149 -7.66 -3.03 -10.60
N LEU A 150 -6.49 -2.88 -11.24
CA LEU A 150 -5.50 -1.85 -10.92
C LEU A 150 -5.72 -0.51 -11.63
N SER A 151 -6.63 -0.44 -12.60
CA SER A 151 -6.89 0.77 -13.40
C SER A 151 -7.43 1.98 -12.62
N GLY A 152 -7.80 1.82 -11.35
CA GLY A 152 -8.46 2.86 -10.58
C GLY A 152 -7.48 3.93 -10.04
N PRO A 153 -7.72 5.23 -10.26
CA PRO A 153 -6.85 6.30 -9.75
C PRO A 153 -6.68 6.32 -8.23
N ARG A 154 -7.70 5.91 -7.46
CA ARG A 154 -7.55 5.77 -5.99
C ARG A 154 -6.48 4.75 -5.60
N THR A 155 -6.23 3.72 -6.40
CA THR A 155 -5.19 2.71 -6.14
C THR A 155 -3.80 3.34 -6.16
N HIS A 156 -3.54 4.17 -7.18
CA HIS A 156 -2.30 4.93 -7.33
C HIS A 156 -2.13 5.96 -6.22
N ALA A 157 -3.20 6.70 -5.87
CA ALA A 157 -3.18 7.65 -4.77
C ALA A 157 -2.81 6.99 -3.44
N VAL A 158 -3.36 5.80 -3.16
CA VAL A 158 -2.99 5.01 -1.97
C VAL A 158 -1.51 4.62 -2.02
N ASN A 159 -1.03 4.05 -3.13
CA ASN A 159 0.38 3.66 -3.25
C ASN A 159 1.33 4.84 -3.00
N ILE A 160 1.10 5.97 -3.68
CA ILE A 160 1.91 7.19 -3.55
C ILE A 160 1.89 7.70 -2.11
N THR A 161 0.70 7.79 -1.50
CA THR A 161 0.56 8.30 -0.13
C THR A 161 1.23 7.36 0.88
N SER A 162 1.00 6.05 0.78
CA SER A 162 1.62 5.04 1.64
C SER A 162 3.14 5.06 1.56
N ASN A 163 3.72 5.08 0.36
CA ASN A 163 5.18 5.12 0.17
C ASN A 163 5.79 6.46 0.64
N ALA A 164 5.10 7.58 0.43
CA ALA A 164 5.53 8.88 0.94
C ALA A 164 5.55 8.92 2.47
N LEU A 165 4.46 8.51 3.13
CA LEU A 165 4.38 8.44 4.59
C LEU A 165 5.44 7.50 5.17
N THR A 166 5.66 6.35 4.52
CA THR A 166 6.68 5.37 4.93
C THR A 166 8.09 5.97 4.84
N SER A 167 8.40 6.69 3.76
CA SER A 167 9.69 7.35 3.57
C SER A 167 9.95 8.43 4.61
N LEU A 168 8.93 9.23 4.94
CA LEU A 168 9.01 10.26 5.98
C LEU A 168 9.12 9.65 7.39
N GLY A 169 8.40 8.57 7.65
CA GLY A 169 8.45 7.84 8.93
C GLY A 169 9.82 7.27 9.27
N GLN A 170 10.74 7.13 8.29
CA GLN A 170 12.12 6.73 8.57
C GLN A 170 12.89 7.75 9.41
N MET A 171 12.57 9.04 9.32
CA MET A 171 13.30 10.09 10.05
C MET A 171 13.23 9.92 11.58
N PRO A 172 12.05 9.83 12.21
CA PRO A 172 11.98 9.58 13.65
C PRO A 172 12.57 8.22 14.04
N GLU A 173 12.40 7.17 13.23
CA GLU A 173 13.01 5.84 13.48
C GLU A 173 14.54 5.93 13.58
N HIS A 174 15.17 6.60 12.62
CA HIS A 174 16.63 6.77 12.62
C HIS A 174 17.12 7.72 13.71
N ALA A 175 16.33 8.73 14.09
CA ALA A 175 16.66 9.62 15.20
C ALA A 175 16.68 8.86 16.53
N THR A 176 15.65 8.04 16.78
CA THR A 176 15.58 7.17 17.97
C THR A 176 16.69 6.12 17.95
N ALA A 177 16.99 5.52 16.79
CA ALA A 177 18.11 4.59 16.65
C ALA A 177 19.47 5.26 16.95
N ALA A 178 19.66 6.52 16.54
CA ALA A 178 20.87 7.28 16.86
C ALA A 178 20.98 7.53 18.38
N ALA A 179 19.87 7.86 19.05
CA ALA A 179 19.83 8.00 20.50
C ALA A 179 20.19 6.68 21.21
N PHE A 180 19.59 5.55 20.79
CA PHE A 180 19.94 4.22 21.31
C PHE A 180 21.42 3.89 21.10
N GLY A 181 21.97 4.23 19.93
CA GLY A 181 23.38 4.07 19.64
C GLY A 181 24.31 4.94 20.51
N VAL A 182 23.86 6.10 20.98
CA VAL A 182 24.60 6.93 21.97
C VAL A 182 24.65 6.23 23.32
N VAL A 183 23.49 5.81 23.84
CA VAL A 183 23.38 5.12 25.13
C VAL A 183 24.18 3.81 25.11
N ARG A 184 24.02 3.01 24.06
CA ARG A 184 24.71 1.73 23.91
C ARG A 184 26.22 1.89 23.85
N LYS A 185 26.74 2.94 23.19
CA LYS A 185 28.19 3.21 23.12
C LYS A 185 28.80 3.50 24.50
N ALA A 186 28.01 4.03 25.44
CA ALA A 186 28.46 4.29 26.80
C ALA A 186 28.60 3.00 27.65
N LEU A 187 28.04 1.88 27.20
CA LEU A 187 28.16 0.60 27.90
C LEU A 187 29.54 -0.04 27.70
N PRO A 188 30.10 -0.72 28.73
CA PRO A 188 31.36 -1.45 28.60
C PRO A 188 31.36 -2.44 27.42
N GLY A 189 32.45 -2.47 26.66
CA GLY A 189 32.64 -3.40 25.52
C GLY A 189 31.87 -3.03 24.24
N GLN A 190 31.12 -1.91 24.21
CA GLN A 190 30.30 -1.52 23.05
C GLN A 190 30.89 -0.33 22.26
N SER A 191 32.01 0.25 22.69
CA SER A 191 32.55 1.51 22.14
C SER A 191 32.94 1.46 20.65
N ALA A 192 33.36 0.28 20.15
CA ALA A 192 33.83 0.06 18.78
C ALA A 192 32.74 -0.42 17.79
N THR A 193 31.52 -0.61 18.26
CA THR A 193 30.42 -1.13 17.43
C THR A 193 29.83 -0.03 16.53
N ASP A 194 29.37 -0.43 15.33
CA ASP A 194 28.72 0.50 14.41
C ASP A 194 27.43 1.07 15.03
N ARG A 195 27.08 2.31 14.69
CA ARG A 195 25.86 2.98 15.18
C ARG A 195 25.28 3.94 14.16
N VAL A 196 23.98 4.18 14.26
CA VAL A 196 23.31 5.27 13.54
C VAL A 196 23.74 6.61 14.14
N LEU A 197 24.01 7.61 13.31
CA LEU A 197 24.42 8.96 13.75
C LEU A 197 23.31 9.98 13.49
N PHE A 198 23.16 10.98 14.38
CA PHE A 198 22.26 12.12 14.12
C PHE A 198 22.61 12.89 12.85
N SER A 199 23.90 12.97 12.51
CA SER A 199 24.36 13.58 11.25
C SER A 199 23.87 12.84 10.00
N GLU A 200 23.44 11.58 10.11
CA GLU A 200 22.81 10.87 8.99
C GLU A 200 21.44 11.44 8.64
N LEU A 201 20.71 12.06 9.58
CA LEU A 201 19.35 12.56 9.32
C LEU A 201 19.34 13.68 8.26
N GLY A 202 20.27 14.63 8.37
CA GLY A 202 20.43 15.69 7.38
C GLY A 202 20.84 15.13 6.01
N ALA A 203 21.75 14.15 5.99
CA ALA A 203 22.18 13.50 4.76
C ALA A 203 21.05 12.66 4.12
N ARG A 204 20.23 11.97 4.92
CA ARG A 204 19.02 11.26 4.48
C ARG A 204 18.03 12.23 3.85
N GLY A 205 17.79 13.39 4.47
CA GLY A 205 16.93 14.44 3.92
C GLY A 205 17.41 14.96 2.56
N PHE A 206 18.70 15.27 2.44
CA PHE A 206 19.30 15.66 1.16
C PHE A 206 19.22 14.54 0.11
N GLY A 207 19.51 13.30 0.52
CA GLY A 207 19.39 12.12 -0.33
C GLY A 207 17.96 11.89 -0.82
N MET A 208 16.94 12.19 -0.01
CA MET A 208 15.54 12.13 -0.40
C MET A 208 15.24 13.09 -1.56
N LEU A 209 15.72 14.33 -1.48
CA LEU A 209 15.53 15.34 -2.54
C LEU A 209 16.24 14.94 -3.85
N GLN A 210 17.49 14.47 -3.75
CA GLN A 210 18.22 13.97 -4.92
C GLN A 210 17.53 12.75 -5.52
N GLY A 211 17.11 11.81 -4.67
CA GLY A 211 16.43 10.59 -5.07
C GLY A 211 15.06 10.85 -5.69
N ALA A 212 14.35 11.92 -5.31
CA ALA A 212 13.11 12.32 -5.96
C ALA A 212 13.34 12.79 -7.40
N LYS A 213 14.39 13.60 -7.63
CA LYS A 213 14.78 14.05 -8.99
C LYS A 213 15.17 12.88 -9.89
N GLU A 214 16.01 11.97 -9.37
CA GLU A 214 16.42 10.77 -10.10
C GLU A 214 15.25 9.79 -10.28
N GLY A 215 14.41 9.65 -9.26
CA GLY A 215 13.21 8.82 -9.24
C GLY A 215 12.22 9.22 -10.31
N PHE A 216 12.02 10.52 -10.56
CA PHE A 216 11.16 10.98 -11.65
C PHE A 216 11.66 10.49 -13.02
N THR A 217 12.98 10.53 -13.24
CA THR A 217 13.59 10.02 -14.47
C THR A 217 13.40 8.50 -14.61
N GLN A 218 13.56 7.75 -13.51
CA GLN A 218 13.32 6.30 -13.52
C GLN A 218 11.84 5.96 -13.73
N ALA A 219 10.92 6.69 -13.09
CA ALA A 219 9.49 6.52 -13.28
C ALA A 219 9.08 6.76 -14.73
N VAL A 220 9.53 7.85 -15.35
CA VAL A 220 9.27 8.15 -16.77
C VAL A 220 9.84 7.05 -17.67
N ARG A 221 11.05 6.56 -17.38
CA ARG A 221 11.64 5.44 -18.11
C ARG A 221 10.76 4.20 -18.00
N THR A 222 10.39 3.78 -16.80
CA THR A 222 9.57 2.58 -16.54
C THR A 222 8.17 2.72 -17.15
N MET A 223 7.57 3.90 -17.15
CA MET A 223 6.31 4.16 -17.86
C MET A 223 6.43 3.91 -19.36
N ARG A 224 7.52 4.39 -19.96
CA ARG A 224 7.76 4.26 -21.41
C ARG A 224 8.14 2.84 -21.81
N THR A 225 9.05 2.20 -21.07
CA THR A 225 9.62 0.89 -21.43
C THR A 225 8.83 -0.29 -20.88
N GLY A 226 8.08 -0.11 -19.79
CA GLY A 226 7.43 -1.20 -19.06
C GLY A 226 8.43 -2.15 -18.38
N GLU A 227 9.65 -1.69 -18.13
CA GLU A 227 10.71 -2.46 -17.49
C GLU A 227 11.17 -1.77 -16.19
N PRO A 228 10.90 -2.36 -15.02
CA PRO A 228 11.46 -1.91 -13.74
C PRO A 228 13.00 -1.95 -13.76
N SER A 229 13.69 -1.22 -12.87
CA SER A 229 15.16 -1.25 -12.83
C SER A 229 15.72 -2.47 -12.09
N ASP A 230 14.97 -2.99 -11.11
CA ASP A 230 15.34 -4.12 -10.27
C ASP A 230 15.03 -5.49 -10.92
N LEU A 231 15.94 -6.46 -10.79
CA LEU A 231 15.80 -7.80 -11.39
C LEU A 231 14.57 -8.56 -10.89
N VAL A 232 14.26 -8.50 -9.59
CA VAL A 232 13.12 -9.22 -9.01
C VAL A 232 11.81 -8.65 -9.55
N SER A 233 11.71 -7.31 -9.62
CA SER A 233 10.57 -6.62 -10.20
C SER A 233 10.44 -6.87 -11.71
N LYS A 234 11.56 -6.96 -12.44
CA LYS A 234 11.57 -7.28 -13.88
C LYS A 234 10.99 -8.66 -14.19
N VAL A 235 11.37 -9.66 -13.41
CA VAL A 235 10.89 -11.04 -13.57
C VAL A 235 9.37 -11.09 -13.40
N GLU A 236 8.86 -10.47 -12.33
CA GLU A 236 7.43 -10.40 -12.07
C GLU A 236 6.68 -9.65 -13.20
N ALA A 237 7.23 -8.54 -13.69
CA ALA A 237 6.66 -7.80 -14.82
C ALA A 237 6.68 -8.59 -16.14
N GLN A 238 7.66 -9.47 -16.35
CA GLN A 238 7.73 -10.34 -17.53
C GLN A 238 6.69 -11.47 -17.49
N THR A 239 6.38 -12.01 -16.30
CA THR A 239 5.32 -13.03 -16.15
C THR A 239 3.92 -12.54 -16.51
N GLN A 240 3.71 -11.22 -16.51
CA GLN A 240 2.43 -10.59 -16.77
C GLN A 240 2.23 -10.21 -18.25
N ARG A 241 3.05 -10.77 -19.17
CA ARG A 241 3.00 -10.47 -20.62
C ARG A 241 2.32 -11.57 -21.46
N ALA A 242 1.02 -11.80 -21.26
CA ALA A 242 0.24 -12.78 -22.02
C ALA A 242 -0.42 -12.23 -23.30
N ILE A 243 -0.85 -10.97 -23.31
CA ILE A 243 -1.47 -10.29 -24.46
C ILE A 243 -0.41 -9.55 -25.27
N SER A 244 -0.18 -9.96 -26.52
CA SER A 244 0.88 -9.39 -27.35
C SER A 244 0.51 -8.04 -27.99
N GLY A 245 1.52 -7.33 -28.49
CA GLY A 245 1.36 -6.14 -29.33
C GLY A 245 0.86 -4.89 -28.59
N VAL A 246 0.39 -3.91 -29.38
CA VAL A 246 -0.06 -2.60 -28.90
C VAL A 246 -1.22 -2.71 -27.92
N LYS A 247 -2.17 -3.64 -28.16
CA LYS A 247 -3.31 -3.88 -27.27
C LYS A 247 -2.86 -4.30 -25.87
N GLY A 248 -1.89 -5.20 -25.77
CA GLY A 248 -1.29 -5.59 -24.50
C GLY A 248 -0.51 -4.44 -23.83
N SER A 249 0.19 -3.62 -24.62
CA SER A 249 0.90 -2.44 -24.09
C SER A 249 -0.07 -1.43 -23.45
N ILE A 250 -1.19 -1.13 -24.12
CA ILE A 250 -2.24 -0.24 -23.59
C ILE A 250 -2.88 -0.85 -22.34
N LEU A 251 -3.23 -2.14 -22.39
CA LEU A 251 -3.81 -2.84 -21.25
C LEU A 251 -2.92 -2.75 -20.00
N ARG A 252 -1.59 -2.86 -20.17
CA ARG A 252 -0.60 -2.79 -19.08
C ARG A 252 -0.32 -1.37 -18.58
N THR A 253 -1.02 -0.34 -19.04
CA THR A 253 -0.79 1.04 -18.55
C THR A 253 -0.93 1.16 -17.03
N PRO A 254 -1.94 0.56 -16.36
CA PRO A 254 -2.06 0.63 -14.91
C PRO A 254 -0.90 -0.06 -14.17
N THR A 255 -0.51 -1.26 -14.60
CA THR A 255 0.62 -1.98 -14.00
C THR A 255 1.95 -1.28 -14.25
N ARG A 256 2.15 -0.68 -15.43
CA ARG A 256 3.31 0.19 -15.72
C ARG A 256 3.35 1.44 -14.82
N ALA A 257 2.19 2.05 -14.56
CA ALA A 257 2.07 3.18 -13.65
C ALA A 257 2.45 2.82 -12.21
N LEU A 258 1.95 1.70 -11.69
CA LEU A 258 2.35 1.22 -10.36
C LEU A 258 3.86 0.92 -10.30
N ALA A 259 4.40 0.24 -11.32
CA ALA A 259 5.84 -0.02 -11.37
C ALA A 259 6.67 1.27 -11.42
N ALA A 260 6.20 2.30 -12.14
CA ALA A 260 6.87 3.59 -12.21
C ALA A 260 6.82 4.34 -10.87
N GLU A 261 5.70 4.31 -10.17
CA GLU A 261 5.56 4.83 -8.80
C GLU A 261 6.55 4.14 -7.86
N ASP A 262 6.62 2.81 -7.91
CA ASP A 262 7.55 2.04 -7.10
C ASP A 262 9.02 2.37 -7.41
N GLU A 263 9.38 2.53 -8.69
CA GLU A 263 10.74 2.92 -9.09
C GLU A 263 11.11 4.34 -8.65
N PHE A 264 10.14 5.26 -8.62
CA PHE A 264 10.31 6.59 -8.02
C PHE A 264 10.70 6.47 -6.54
N PHE A 265 9.88 5.76 -5.74
CA PHE A 265 10.13 5.65 -4.29
C PHE A 265 11.35 4.79 -3.96
N LYS A 266 11.67 3.77 -4.76
CA LYS A 266 12.94 3.04 -4.63
C LYS A 266 14.14 3.94 -4.88
N ALA A 267 14.08 4.90 -5.82
CA ALA A 267 15.18 5.83 -6.05
C ALA A 267 15.36 6.79 -4.87
N VAL A 268 14.25 7.30 -4.32
CA VAL A 268 14.23 8.10 -3.07
C VAL A 268 14.90 7.34 -1.92
N ALA A 269 14.42 6.13 -1.65
CA ALA A 269 14.94 5.25 -0.60
C ALA A 269 16.43 4.91 -0.79
N ARG A 270 16.84 4.54 -2.01
CA ARG A 270 18.24 4.23 -2.33
C ARG A 270 19.17 5.40 -2.03
N ARG A 271 18.79 6.61 -2.46
CA ARG A 271 19.62 7.81 -2.22
C ARG A 271 19.65 8.22 -0.75
N GLN A 272 18.53 8.09 -0.06
CA GLN A 272 18.46 8.27 1.40
C GLN A 272 19.48 7.35 2.11
N GLU A 273 19.51 6.07 1.75
CA GLU A 273 20.39 5.09 2.38
C GLU A 273 21.87 5.24 1.97
N ILE A 274 22.16 5.57 0.70
CA ILE A 274 23.54 5.88 0.26
C ILE A 274 24.09 7.06 1.05
N ALA A 275 23.33 8.15 1.18
CA ALA A 275 23.77 9.35 1.87
C ALA A 275 24.05 9.08 3.37
N ALA A 276 23.19 8.29 4.01
CA ALA A 276 23.40 7.86 5.39
C ALA A 276 24.65 7.00 5.56
N GLN A 277 24.82 5.99 4.71
CA GLN A 277 25.99 5.11 4.75
C GLN A 277 27.29 5.87 4.50
N ALA A 278 27.28 6.85 3.57
CA ALA A 278 28.43 7.67 3.27
C ALA A 278 28.89 8.50 4.49
N VAL A 279 27.93 9.13 5.19
CA VAL A 279 28.23 9.85 6.44
C VAL A 279 28.74 8.91 7.51
N ARG A 280 28.12 7.73 7.67
CA ARG A 280 28.52 6.76 8.69
C ARG A 280 29.93 6.23 8.44
N LEU A 281 30.24 5.87 7.19
CA LEU A 281 31.56 5.35 6.82
C LEU A 281 32.64 6.41 6.98
N ALA A 282 32.41 7.65 6.54
CA ALA A 282 33.35 8.75 6.75
C ALA A 282 33.65 9.00 8.24
N ASN A 283 32.63 8.89 9.11
CA ASN A 283 32.84 8.98 10.56
C ASN A 283 33.58 7.75 11.12
N LYS A 284 33.30 6.55 10.60
CA LYS A 284 33.99 5.32 10.99
C LYS A 284 35.48 5.34 10.61
N GLU A 285 35.83 6.01 9.52
CA GLU A 285 37.21 6.30 9.10
C GLU A 285 37.90 7.36 10.01
N GLY A 286 37.21 7.88 11.04
CA GLY A 286 37.77 8.84 12.00
C GLY A 286 37.81 10.29 11.50
N LEU A 287 37.33 10.56 10.30
CA LEU A 287 37.32 11.89 9.71
C LEU A 287 36.32 12.80 10.43
N ARG A 288 36.63 14.11 10.48
CA ARG A 288 35.76 15.14 11.08
C ARG A 288 35.67 16.38 10.20
N GLY A 289 34.66 17.23 10.48
CA GLY A 289 34.50 18.54 9.86
C GLY A 289 34.47 18.48 8.33
N LYS A 290 35.28 19.32 7.68
CA LYS A 290 35.35 19.40 6.21
C LYS A 290 35.81 18.09 5.56
N ALA A 291 36.77 17.39 6.17
CA ALA A 291 37.29 16.12 5.63
C ALA A 291 36.22 15.02 5.61
N ALA A 292 35.43 14.90 6.68
CA ALA A 292 34.31 13.96 6.73
C ALA A 292 33.23 14.27 5.68
N LYS A 293 32.91 15.56 5.49
CA LYS A 293 31.95 16.00 4.46
C LYS A 293 32.45 15.69 3.05
N ALA A 294 33.73 15.95 2.77
CA ALA A 294 34.34 15.65 1.48
C ALA A 294 34.32 14.14 1.18
N ARG A 295 34.68 13.32 2.17
CA ARG A 295 34.64 11.87 2.06
C ARG A 295 33.22 11.32 1.90
N ALA A 296 32.25 11.85 2.64
CA ALA A 296 30.85 11.46 2.48
C ALA A 296 30.31 11.85 1.10
N ALA A 297 30.72 13.00 0.55
CA ALA A 297 30.37 13.40 -0.81
C ALA A 297 30.99 12.47 -1.85
N GLU A 298 32.26 12.08 -1.69
CA GLU A 298 32.94 11.09 -2.53
C GLU A 298 32.21 9.75 -2.53
N LEU A 299 31.92 9.20 -1.34
CA LEU A 299 31.20 7.92 -1.17
C LEU A 299 29.75 8.00 -1.70
N SER A 300 29.11 9.16 -1.65
CA SER A 300 27.77 9.35 -2.22
C SER A 300 27.79 9.41 -3.75
N ALA A 301 28.86 9.99 -4.32
CA ALA A 301 29.06 10.08 -5.76
C ALA A 301 29.56 8.74 -6.36
N THR A 302 30.35 7.98 -5.60
CA THR A 302 30.89 6.67 -6.00
C THR A 302 30.71 5.67 -4.85
N PRO A 303 29.49 5.15 -4.64
CA PRO A 303 29.22 4.20 -3.56
C PRO A 303 29.94 2.86 -3.76
N THR A 304 30.32 2.22 -2.67
CA THR A 304 30.89 0.86 -2.72
C THR A 304 29.82 -0.17 -3.13
N PRO A 305 30.20 -1.37 -3.62
CA PRO A 305 29.25 -2.45 -3.91
C PRO A 305 28.31 -2.75 -2.74
N GLU A 306 28.84 -2.81 -1.52
CA GLU A 306 28.08 -3.11 -0.31
C GLU A 306 27.08 -1.98 0.00
N MET A 307 27.45 -0.72 -0.26
CA MET A 307 26.54 0.41 -0.11
C MET A 307 25.37 0.30 -1.09
N LEU A 308 25.65 -0.07 -2.34
CA LEU A 308 24.63 -0.25 -3.38
C LEU A 308 23.69 -1.42 -3.06
N GLU A 309 24.24 -2.54 -2.55
CA GLU A 309 23.45 -3.70 -2.16
C GLU A 309 22.47 -3.35 -1.02
N ARG A 310 22.97 -2.70 0.04
CA ARG A 310 22.13 -2.25 1.17
C ARG A 310 21.10 -1.21 0.73
N ALA A 311 21.49 -0.27 -0.13
CA ALA A 311 20.56 0.72 -0.64
C ALA A 311 19.45 0.08 -1.49
N SER A 312 19.78 -0.92 -2.31
CA SER A 312 18.79 -1.67 -3.11
C SER A 312 17.83 -2.47 -2.22
N ASP A 313 18.34 -3.16 -1.20
CA ASP A 313 17.50 -3.86 -0.22
C ASP A 313 16.62 -2.89 0.58
N PHE A 314 17.15 -1.73 0.99
CA PHE A 314 16.37 -0.69 1.65
C PHE A 314 15.28 -0.09 0.74
N GLY A 315 15.57 0.09 -0.54
CA GLY A 315 14.57 0.46 -1.55
C GLY A 315 13.42 -0.55 -1.62
N ARG A 316 13.74 -1.85 -1.69
CA ARG A 316 12.73 -2.92 -1.68
C ARG A 316 11.98 -3.00 -0.35
N TYR A 317 12.63 -2.70 0.77
CA TYR A 317 11.99 -2.65 2.09
C TYR A 317 10.92 -1.56 2.16
N LEU A 318 11.28 -0.32 1.81
CA LEU A 318 10.35 0.82 1.90
C LEU A 318 9.20 0.75 0.91
N THR A 319 9.36 0.08 -0.23
CA THR A 319 8.26 -0.15 -1.18
C THR A 319 7.58 -1.51 -1.02
N PHE A 320 7.79 -2.21 0.10
CA PHE A 320 7.17 -3.50 0.44
C PHE A 320 7.39 -4.61 -0.60
N GLN A 321 8.50 -4.57 -1.32
CA GLN A 321 8.84 -5.46 -2.44
C GLN A 321 9.99 -6.42 -2.15
N ARG A 322 10.40 -6.55 -0.88
CA ARG A 322 11.36 -7.59 -0.50
C ARG A 322 10.87 -8.98 -0.91
N PRO A 323 11.77 -9.90 -1.34
CA PRO A 323 11.42 -11.29 -1.56
C PRO A 323 10.77 -11.92 -0.33
N LEU A 324 9.85 -12.86 -0.55
CA LEU A 324 9.19 -13.57 0.53
C LEU A 324 10.13 -14.61 1.15
N GLY A 325 10.01 -14.82 2.46
CA GLY A 325 10.66 -15.94 3.13
C GLY A 325 10.01 -17.29 2.80
N PRO A 326 10.53 -18.42 3.30
CA PRO A 326 10.07 -19.77 2.94
C PRO A 326 8.55 -19.99 3.08
N ALA A 327 7.94 -19.48 4.14
CA ALA A 327 6.49 -19.60 4.37
C ALA A 327 5.66 -18.83 3.33
N GLY A 328 6.00 -17.55 3.09
CA GLY A 328 5.33 -16.75 2.06
C GLY A 328 5.55 -17.32 0.65
N GLN A 329 6.72 -17.92 0.41
CA GLN A 329 7.03 -18.62 -0.82
C GLN A 329 6.19 -19.90 -0.99
N ALA A 330 5.95 -20.66 0.08
CA ALA A 330 5.07 -21.82 0.03
C ALA A 330 3.65 -21.41 -0.38
N VAL A 331 3.12 -20.31 0.19
CA VAL A 331 1.82 -19.75 -0.20
C VAL A 331 1.83 -19.32 -1.66
N LEU A 332 2.89 -18.64 -2.12
CA LEU A 332 3.04 -18.24 -3.52
C LEU A 332 3.03 -19.45 -4.46
N ASN A 333 3.74 -20.52 -4.11
CA ASN A 333 3.79 -21.76 -4.89
C ASN A 333 2.42 -22.44 -4.97
N VAL A 334 1.66 -22.46 -3.87
CA VAL A 334 0.28 -22.99 -3.86
C VAL A 334 -0.62 -22.13 -4.74
N ALA A 335 -0.56 -20.80 -4.63
CA ALA A 335 -1.34 -19.89 -5.46
C ALA A 335 -0.97 -20.00 -6.96
N GLN A 336 0.29 -20.32 -7.29
CA GLN A 336 0.71 -20.61 -8.66
C GLN A 336 0.09 -21.90 -9.19
N LYS A 337 0.00 -22.95 -8.35
CA LYS A 337 -0.62 -24.24 -8.70
C LYS A 337 -2.14 -24.18 -8.77
N MET A 338 -2.77 -23.26 -8.05
CA MET A 338 -4.23 -23.09 -8.01
C MET A 338 -4.63 -21.71 -8.54
N PRO A 339 -4.83 -21.56 -9.86
CA PRO A 339 -5.17 -20.27 -10.48
C PRO A 339 -6.41 -19.61 -9.88
N LEU A 340 -7.35 -20.38 -9.33
CA LEU A 340 -8.55 -19.86 -8.68
C LEU A 340 -8.21 -19.04 -7.42
N ILE A 341 -7.16 -19.40 -6.68
CA ILE A 341 -6.71 -18.65 -5.49
C ILE A 341 -6.22 -17.26 -5.88
N LYS A 342 -5.62 -17.10 -7.08
CA LYS A 342 -5.15 -15.79 -7.59
C LYS A 342 -6.30 -14.80 -7.83
N LEU A 343 -7.54 -15.27 -7.97
CA LEU A 343 -8.72 -14.38 -8.06
C LEU A 343 -9.03 -13.70 -6.72
N PHE A 344 -8.61 -14.30 -5.60
CA PHE A 344 -8.87 -13.82 -4.25
C PHE A 344 -7.62 -13.23 -3.57
N LEU A 345 -6.43 -13.66 -3.99
CA LEU A 345 -5.12 -13.12 -3.59
C LEU A 345 -4.29 -12.73 -4.82
N PRO A 346 -4.65 -11.63 -5.50
CA PRO A 346 -3.89 -11.18 -6.68
C PRO A 346 -2.47 -10.72 -6.32
N PHE A 347 -2.26 -10.21 -5.11
CA PHE A 347 -0.96 -9.73 -4.63
C PHE A 347 -0.62 -10.43 -3.33
N ILE A 348 0.44 -11.24 -3.32
CA ILE A 348 0.88 -11.96 -2.12
C ILE A 348 2.05 -11.21 -1.47
N ARG A 349 3.02 -10.75 -2.28
CA ARG A 349 4.26 -10.14 -1.80
C ARG A 349 4.01 -8.85 -1.02
N THR A 350 3.39 -7.87 -1.67
CA THR A 350 3.17 -6.54 -1.07
C THR A 350 2.37 -6.60 0.22
N PRO A 351 1.19 -7.26 0.30
CA PRO A 351 0.45 -7.35 1.56
C PRO A 351 1.19 -8.11 2.67
N THR A 352 1.94 -9.17 2.32
CA THR A 352 2.73 -9.92 3.30
C THR A 352 3.84 -9.04 3.90
N ASN A 353 4.54 -8.28 3.06
CA ASN A 353 5.58 -7.36 3.53
C ASN A 353 5.02 -6.16 4.30
N LEU A 354 3.85 -5.66 3.90
CA LEU A 354 3.13 -4.61 4.63
C LEU A 354 2.76 -5.09 6.04
N PHE A 355 2.27 -6.33 6.16
CA PHE A 355 1.99 -6.95 7.44
C PHE A 355 3.25 -7.11 8.30
N LYS A 356 4.34 -7.64 7.74
CA LYS A 356 5.63 -7.72 8.44
C LYS A 356 6.08 -6.33 8.92
N PHE A 357 5.96 -5.31 8.08
CA PHE A 357 6.34 -3.94 8.40
C PHE A 357 5.55 -3.38 9.59
N ALA A 358 4.26 -3.69 9.69
CA ALA A 358 3.43 -3.34 10.85
C ALA A 358 3.85 -4.11 12.11
N VAL A 359 4.14 -5.42 12.00
CA VAL A 359 4.61 -6.24 13.13
C VAL A 359 5.98 -5.81 13.64
N GLU A 360 6.90 -5.36 12.77
CA GLU A 360 8.20 -4.77 13.18
C GLU A 360 8.04 -3.51 14.05
N ARG A 361 6.86 -2.87 14.01
CA ARG A 361 6.51 -1.63 14.71
C ARG A 361 5.46 -1.90 15.80
N SER A 362 5.58 -3.02 16.49
CA SER A 362 4.68 -3.36 17.58
C SER A 362 5.39 -4.20 18.65
N PRO A 363 4.75 -4.45 19.79
CA PRO A 363 5.25 -5.39 20.79
C PRO A 363 5.47 -6.81 20.25
N ALA A 364 4.85 -7.16 19.12
CA ALA A 364 4.97 -8.46 18.48
C ALA A 364 6.20 -8.59 17.55
N ALA A 365 7.02 -7.55 17.41
CA ALA A 365 8.24 -7.58 16.60
C ALA A 365 9.16 -8.79 16.85
N PRO A 366 9.35 -9.29 18.10
CA PRO A 366 10.16 -10.49 18.38
C PRO A 366 9.69 -11.78 17.70
N LEU A 367 8.43 -11.86 17.24
CA LEU A 367 7.94 -13.01 16.48
C LEU A 367 8.67 -13.14 15.13
N LEU A 368 9.08 -12.01 14.54
CA LEU A 368 9.77 -11.98 13.26
C LEU A 368 11.20 -12.49 13.38
N LYS A 369 11.57 -13.43 12.51
CA LYS A 369 12.92 -13.99 12.46
C LYS A 369 13.94 -12.90 12.08
N GLU A 370 13.56 -12.04 11.15
CA GLU A 370 14.35 -10.93 10.64
C GLU A 370 14.67 -9.92 11.75
N TRP A 371 13.67 -9.56 12.56
CA TRP A 371 13.87 -8.69 13.72
C TRP A 371 14.82 -9.30 14.75
N ARG A 372 14.63 -10.59 15.09
CA ARG A 372 15.54 -11.31 16.00
C ARG A 372 16.97 -11.38 15.44
N ALA A 373 17.12 -11.55 14.13
CA ALA A 373 18.42 -11.53 13.47
C ALA A 373 19.09 -10.15 13.55
N ASP A 374 18.34 -9.06 13.36
CA ASP A 374 18.86 -7.69 13.48
C ASP A 374 19.27 -7.35 14.91
N VAL A 375 18.47 -7.77 15.91
CA VAL A 375 18.82 -7.60 17.33
C VAL A 375 20.06 -8.39 17.69
N LYS A 376 20.16 -9.66 17.24
CA LYS A 376 21.33 -10.52 17.45
C LYS A 376 22.58 -9.97 16.75
N ALA A 377 22.43 -9.36 15.58
CA ALA A 377 23.54 -8.75 14.83
C ALA A 377 24.20 -7.58 15.57
N GLY A 378 23.48 -6.93 16.50
CA GLY A 378 24.00 -5.81 17.29
C GLY A 378 24.20 -4.53 16.47
N GLY A 379 24.94 -3.58 17.05
CA GLY A 379 25.27 -2.32 16.38
C GLY A 379 24.06 -1.53 15.88
N ALA A 380 24.24 -0.84 14.76
CA ALA A 380 23.20 -0.03 14.12
C ALA A 380 21.94 -0.83 13.72
N ARG A 381 22.06 -2.13 13.42
CA ARG A 381 20.90 -2.99 13.06
C ARG A 381 19.99 -3.22 14.26
N ARG A 382 20.58 -3.58 15.41
CA ARG A 382 19.85 -3.72 16.67
C ARG A 382 19.18 -2.41 17.06
N ASP A 383 19.91 -1.30 17.02
CA ASP A 383 19.37 0.00 17.42
C ASP A 383 18.15 0.39 16.57
N LEU A 384 18.21 0.15 15.26
CA LEU A 384 17.10 0.42 14.34
C LEU A 384 15.89 -0.50 14.56
N ALA A 385 16.14 -1.80 14.78
CA ALA A 385 15.09 -2.77 15.08
C ALA A 385 14.34 -2.43 16.39
N LEU A 386 15.09 -2.03 17.42
CA LEU A 386 14.51 -1.58 18.69
C LEU A 386 13.79 -0.23 18.55
N ALA A 387 14.35 0.71 17.80
CA ALA A 387 13.74 2.02 17.58
C ALA A 387 12.37 1.91 16.88
N ARG A 388 12.27 1.07 15.84
CA ARG A 388 11.00 0.79 15.14
C ARG A 388 9.95 0.19 16.06
N ALA A 389 10.32 -0.84 16.82
CA ALA A 389 9.42 -1.49 17.77
C ALA A 389 8.96 -0.52 18.87
N THR A 390 9.87 0.29 19.40
CA THR A 390 9.58 1.26 20.46
C THR A 390 8.64 2.36 19.99
N LEU A 391 8.96 3.02 18.86
CA LEU A 391 8.11 4.09 18.31
C LEU A 391 6.74 3.57 17.89
N GLY A 392 6.71 2.40 17.24
CA GLY A 392 5.45 1.79 16.82
C GLY A 392 4.57 1.37 18.00
N THR A 393 5.17 0.83 19.06
CA THR A 393 4.45 0.52 20.31
C THR A 393 3.92 1.79 20.97
N GLY A 394 4.73 2.85 21.05
CA GLY A 394 4.28 4.14 21.59
C GLY A 394 3.12 4.75 20.78
N ALA A 395 3.21 4.72 19.46
CA ALA A 395 2.13 5.18 18.58
C ALA A 395 0.85 4.33 18.73
N MET A 396 1.00 3.02 18.93
CA MET A 396 -0.12 2.13 19.22
C MET A 396 -0.79 2.49 20.56
N MET A 397 -0.02 2.77 21.61
CA MET A 397 -0.57 3.19 22.90
C MET A 397 -1.31 4.53 22.81
N MET A 398 -0.75 5.51 22.09
CA MET A 398 -1.46 6.77 21.82
C MET A 398 -2.76 6.54 21.05
N ALA A 399 -2.77 5.59 20.11
CA ALA A 399 -3.97 5.23 19.36
C ALA A 399 -5.02 4.53 20.24
N VAL A 400 -4.61 3.73 21.24
CA VAL A 400 -5.53 3.16 22.24
C VAL A 400 -6.20 4.27 23.04
N GLU A 401 -5.45 5.24 23.54
CA GLU A 401 -5.99 6.39 24.28
C GLU A 401 -6.93 7.24 23.41
N ALA A 402 -6.54 7.48 22.15
CA ALA A 402 -7.37 8.18 21.18
C ALA A 402 -8.66 7.41 20.84
N ALA A 403 -8.63 6.08 20.82
CA ALA A 403 -9.82 5.26 20.63
C ALA A 403 -10.73 5.26 21.87
N GLN A 404 -10.16 5.18 23.08
CA GLN A 404 -10.92 5.27 24.34
C GLN A 404 -11.66 6.61 24.47
N SER A 405 -11.08 7.70 23.96
CA SER A 405 -11.70 9.03 23.91
C SER A 405 -12.65 9.24 22.72
N GLY A 406 -12.85 8.21 21.88
CA GLY A 406 -13.73 8.29 20.70
C GLY A 406 -13.19 9.17 19.55
N LEU A 407 -11.90 9.52 19.59
CA LEU A 407 -11.21 10.26 18.52
C LEU A 407 -10.81 9.35 17.36
N ILE A 408 -10.66 8.05 17.59
CA ILE A 408 -10.36 7.04 16.57
C ILE A 408 -11.39 5.93 16.67
N THR A 409 -11.91 5.46 15.53
CA THR A 409 -12.88 4.38 15.46
C THR A 409 -12.25 3.10 14.90
N GLY A 410 -12.58 1.94 15.47
CA GLY A 410 -12.19 0.63 14.95
C GLY A 410 -13.18 0.10 13.91
N GLY A 411 -13.30 -1.23 13.83
CA GLY A 411 -14.31 -1.92 13.01
C GLY A 411 -15.72 -1.80 13.57
N GLY A 412 -15.89 -1.31 14.81
CA GLY A 412 -17.18 -1.18 15.48
C GLY A 412 -17.60 -2.45 16.22
N PRO A 413 -18.80 -2.44 16.85
CA PRO A 413 -19.27 -3.57 17.66
C PRO A 413 -19.51 -4.82 16.81
N SER A 414 -19.41 -5.99 17.44
CA SER A 414 -19.68 -7.28 16.80
C SER A 414 -21.16 -7.49 16.46
N ASP A 415 -22.07 -6.77 17.14
CA ASP A 415 -23.49 -6.77 16.80
C ASP A 415 -23.74 -5.93 15.54
N ASP A 416 -24.19 -6.61 14.48
CA ASP A 416 -24.58 -6.05 13.19
C ASP A 416 -25.68 -4.98 13.32
N SER A 417 -26.59 -5.11 14.31
CA SER A 417 -27.66 -4.14 14.54
C SER A 417 -27.10 -2.83 15.07
N ALA A 418 -26.35 -2.88 16.18
CA ALA A 418 -25.67 -1.71 16.75
C ALA A 418 -24.75 -1.03 15.72
N ARG A 419 -23.97 -1.81 14.94
CA ARG A 419 -23.11 -1.27 13.88
C ARG A 419 -23.91 -0.52 12.81
N ARG A 420 -25.05 -1.05 12.35
CA ARG A 420 -25.89 -0.38 11.35
C ARG A 420 -26.53 0.90 11.88
N LEU A 421 -26.86 0.92 13.17
CA LEU A 421 -27.41 2.09 13.84
C LEU A 421 -26.37 3.20 13.96
N LEU A 422 -25.14 2.86 14.36
CA LEU A 422 -23.98 3.76 14.34
C LEU A 422 -23.73 4.32 12.93
N GLU A 423 -23.69 3.45 11.90
CA GLU A 423 -23.51 3.89 10.50
C GLU A 423 -24.66 4.79 10.02
N ALA A 424 -25.90 4.54 10.47
CA ALA A 424 -27.04 5.40 10.18
C ALA A 424 -26.93 6.78 10.86
N ASP A 425 -26.23 6.85 12.00
CA ASP A 425 -25.86 8.08 12.69
C ASP A 425 -24.61 8.77 12.11
N GLY A 426 -24.07 8.25 11.00
CA GLY A 426 -22.90 8.83 10.33
C GLY A 426 -21.56 8.42 10.94
N TRP A 427 -21.53 7.55 11.96
CA TRP A 427 -20.30 6.89 12.42
C TRP A 427 -19.66 6.11 11.26
N GLN A 428 -18.34 6.19 11.17
CA GLN A 428 -17.58 5.56 10.10
C GLN A 428 -16.49 4.68 10.70
N PRO A 429 -16.34 3.42 10.26
CA PRO A 429 -15.29 2.53 10.75
C PRO A 429 -13.91 3.03 10.33
N TYR A 430 -12.88 2.68 11.10
CA TYR A 430 -11.47 2.98 10.81
C TYR A 430 -11.25 4.44 10.41
N SER A 431 -11.73 5.36 11.25
CA SER A 431 -11.72 6.80 11.00
C SER A 431 -11.19 7.60 12.18
N VAL A 432 -10.56 8.74 11.89
CA VAL A 432 -10.24 9.76 12.90
C VAL A 432 -11.39 10.76 12.95
N LYS A 433 -11.92 11.02 14.13
CA LYS A 433 -12.95 12.03 14.37
C LYS A 433 -12.29 13.38 14.60
N VAL A 434 -12.59 14.36 13.75
CA VAL A 434 -12.15 15.75 13.90
C VAL A 434 -13.37 16.66 13.82
N GLY A 435 -13.71 17.29 14.95
CA GLY A 435 -14.98 18.00 15.10
C GLY A 435 -16.16 17.06 14.89
N ASN A 436 -17.07 17.42 13.98
CA ASN A 436 -18.26 16.62 13.68
C ASN A 436 -18.08 15.66 12.47
N ASN A 437 -16.84 15.46 11.99
CA ASN A 437 -16.57 14.65 10.81
C ASN A 437 -15.62 13.49 11.14
N TYR A 438 -15.91 12.33 10.57
CA TYR A 438 -15.02 11.17 10.53
C TYR A 438 -14.21 11.18 9.24
N TYR A 439 -12.91 10.89 9.35
CA TYR A 439 -11.97 10.79 8.22
C TYR A 439 -11.35 9.40 8.18
N ALA A 440 -11.73 8.60 7.18
CA ALA A 440 -11.28 7.22 7.07
C ALA A 440 -9.77 7.13 6.82
N TYR A 441 -9.09 6.37 7.69
CA TYR A 441 -7.66 6.05 7.56
C TYR A 441 -7.41 4.64 7.04
N GLN A 442 -8.45 3.80 6.86
CA GLN A 442 -8.35 2.37 6.52
C GLN A 442 -7.42 2.04 5.33
N ARG A 443 -7.26 2.97 4.37
CA ARG A 443 -6.45 2.78 3.15
C ARG A 443 -5.01 3.28 3.29
N LEU A 444 -4.64 3.88 4.42
CA LEU A 444 -3.32 4.48 4.65
C LEU A 444 -2.38 3.47 5.35
N ASP A 445 -2.30 2.26 4.81
CA ASP A 445 -1.35 1.26 5.29
C ASP A 445 0.11 1.72 5.06
N PRO A 446 1.07 1.32 5.91
CA PRO A 446 0.94 0.39 7.04
C PRO A 446 0.41 1.03 8.34
N PHE A 447 0.35 2.36 8.43
CA PHE A 447 -0.06 3.08 9.64
C PHE A 447 -1.50 2.78 10.06
N SER A 448 -2.39 2.59 9.08
CA SER A 448 -3.77 2.21 9.33
C SER A 448 -3.92 0.87 10.04
N THR A 449 -2.96 -0.06 9.90
CA THR A 449 -2.97 -1.33 10.64
C THR A 449 -2.68 -1.09 12.11
N THR A 450 -1.68 -0.28 12.46
CA THR A 450 -1.38 0.06 13.86
C THR A 450 -2.55 0.78 14.54
N LEU A 451 -3.11 1.80 13.91
CA LEU A 451 -4.27 2.54 14.43
C LEU A 451 -5.50 1.64 14.53
N GLY A 452 -5.74 0.82 13.51
CA GLY A 452 -6.89 -0.08 13.46
C GLY A 452 -6.84 -1.16 14.53
N ILE A 453 -5.70 -1.81 14.76
CA ILE A 453 -5.54 -2.81 15.84
C ILE A 453 -5.75 -2.16 17.22
N ALA A 454 -5.23 -0.95 17.43
CA ALA A 454 -5.42 -0.22 18.69
C ALA A 454 -6.91 0.10 18.94
N ALA A 455 -7.62 0.59 17.92
CA ALA A 455 -9.04 0.89 18.04
C ALA A 455 -9.90 -0.39 18.17
N ASP A 456 -9.58 -1.44 17.41
CA ASP A 456 -10.25 -2.74 17.52
C ASP A 456 -10.02 -3.38 18.90
N TRP A 457 -8.86 -3.17 19.54
CA TRP A 457 -8.63 -3.58 20.92
C TRP A 457 -9.65 -2.92 21.84
N VAL A 458 -9.78 -1.59 21.80
CA VAL A 458 -10.71 -0.84 22.66
C VAL A 458 -12.16 -1.29 22.44
N ASP A 459 -12.58 -1.45 21.17
CA ASP A 459 -13.91 -1.95 20.80
C ASP A 459 -14.17 -3.36 21.36
N ILE A 460 -13.18 -4.26 21.33
CA ILE A 460 -13.34 -5.62 21.85
C ILE A 460 -13.35 -5.62 23.38
N GLN A 461 -12.48 -4.82 24.00
CA GLN A 461 -12.33 -4.73 25.45
C GLN A 461 -13.59 -4.20 26.15
N SER A 462 -14.33 -3.28 25.52
CA SER A 462 -15.57 -2.71 26.08
C SER A 462 -16.68 -3.75 26.27
N HIS A 463 -16.63 -4.87 25.55
CA HIS A 463 -17.64 -5.93 25.60
C HIS A 463 -17.19 -7.18 26.37
N MET A 464 -16.02 -7.15 27.02
CA MET A 464 -15.45 -8.26 27.78
C MET A 464 -15.60 -8.10 29.29
N THR A 465 -15.66 -9.23 30.00
CA THR A 465 -15.57 -9.29 31.46
C THR A 465 -14.16 -8.99 31.96
N ASP A 466 -14.00 -8.58 33.22
CA ASP A 466 -12.67 -8.24 33.77
C ASP A 466 -11.66 -9.39 33.70
N LYS A 467 -12.11 -10.65 33.85
CA LYS A 467 -11.26 -11.84 33.68
C LYS A 467 -10.81 -12.08 32.23
N GLU A 468 -11.64 -11.73 31.25
CA GLU A 468 -11.28 -11.83 29.83
C GLU A 468 -10.33 -10.70 29.42
N ARG A 469 -10.47 -9.52 30.04
CA ARG A 469 -9.59 -8.35 29.82
C ARG A 469 -8.15 -8.61 30.25
N GLU A 470 -7.92 -9.49 31.23
CA GLU A 470 -6.56 -9.90 31.65
C GLU A 470 -5.83 -10.73 30.58
N GLN A 471 -6.53 -11.30 29.59
CA GLN A 471 -5.93 -12.07 28.50
C GLN A 471 -5.44 -11.18 27.34
N VAL A 472 -4.54 -10.25 27.66
CA VAL A 472 -3.97 -9.26 26.72
C VAL A 472 -3.46 -9.89 25.42
N ALA A 473 -2.87 -11.09 25.48
CA ALA A 473 -2.39 -11.81 24.30
C ALA A 473 -3.53 -12.26 23.36
N SER A 474 -4.63 -12.78 23.92
CA SER A 474 -5.82 -13.20 23.16
C SER A 474 -6.52 -12.00 22.51
N LEU A 475 -6.63 -10.90 23.27
CA LEU A 475 -7.15 -9.62 22.78
C LEU A 475 -6.36 -9.08 21.60
N LEU A 476 -5.03 -9.04 21.71
CA LEU A 476 -4.15 -8.60 20.64
C LEU A 476 -4.29 -9.46 19.38
N VAL A 477 -4.38 -10.79 19.54
CA VAL A 477 -4.57 -11.72 18.41
C VAL A 477 -5.93 -11.49 17.76
N SER A 478 -7.01 -11.44 18.55
CA SER A 478 -8.37 -11.22 18.04
C SER A 478 -8.52 -9.87 17.35
N SER A 479 -7.98 -8.79 17.93
CA SER A 479 -7.95 -7.45 17.32
C SER A 479 -7.18 -7.44 16.01
N THR A 480 -6.03 -8.13 15.97
CA THR A 480 -5.24 -8.28 14.74
C THR A 480 -6.02 -9.04 13.67
N LEU A 481 -6.66 -10.17 14.00
CA LEU A 481 -7.45 -10.96 13.06
C LEU A 481 -8.67 -10.19 12.54
N LYS A 482 -9.40 -9.49 13.42
CA LYS A 482 -10.50 -8.60 13.05
C LYS A 482 -10.01 -7.52 12.09
N ASN A 483 -8.95 -6.80 12.47
CA ASN A 483 -8.38 -5.74 11.64
C ASN A 483 -7.95 -6.24 10.26
N LEU A 484 -7.24 -7.37 10.22
CA LEU A 484 -6.81 -8.02 8.99
C LEU A 484 -7.99 -8.42 8.11
N SER A 485 -9.07 -8.96 8.70
CA SER A 485 -10.26 -9.37 7.95
C SER A 485 -10.94 -8.21 7.21
N GLU A 486 -10.85 -7.01 7.78
CA GLU A 486 -11.43 -5.78 7.25
C GLU A 486 -10.51 -5.09 6.22
N LYS A 487 -9.25 -5.54 6.06
CA LYS A 487 -8.35 -4.99 5.04
C LYS A 487 -8.78 -5.38 3.63
N THR A 488 -8.71 -4.43 2.70
CA THR A 488 -9.15 -4.64 1.31
C THR A 488 -8.45 -5.83 0.64
N TRP A 489 -7.16 -6.03 0.93
CA TRP A 489 -6.34 -7.08 0.34
C TRP A 489 -6.56 -8.48 0.95
N PHE A 490 -7.16 -8.58 2.15
CA PHE A 490 -7.50 -9.87 2.78
C PHE A 490 -9.00 -10.19 2.71
N SER A 491 -9.86 -9.17 2.56
CA SER A 491 -11.32 -9.33 2.48
C SER A 491 -11.80 -10.30 1.38
N GLY A 492 -11.00 -10.52 0.33
CA GLY A 492 -11.27 -11.52 -0.71
C GLY A 492 -11.14 -12.96 -0.18
N MET A 493 -10.14 -13.21 0.67
CA MET A 493 -9.95 -14.50 1.34
C MET A 493 -10.95 -14.75 2.44
N ALA A 494 -11.30 -13.72 3.23
CA ALA A 494 -12.35 -13.83 4.23
C ALA A 494 -13.68 -14.27 3.58
N ARG A 495 -14.04 -13.63 2.46
CA ARG A 495 -15.23 -13.99 1.68
C ARG A 495 -15.16 -15.38 1.05
N LEU A 496 -13.99 -15.78 0.54
CA LEU A 496 -13.79 -17.14 0.04
C LEU A 496 -13.97 -18.18 1.16
N GLY A 497 -13.36 -17.95 2.32
CA GLY A 497 -13.49 -18.83 3.48
C GLY A 497 -14.94 -18.97 3.95
N GLN A 498 -15.66 -17.85 4.05
CA GLN A 498 -17.09 -17.84 4.37
C GLN A 498 -17.92 -18.60 3.33
N ALA A 499 -17.62 -18.45 2.04
CA ALA A 499 -18.31 -19.17 0.97
C ALA A 499 -17.98 -20.67 0.91
N VAL A 500 -16.80 -21.09 1.39
CA VAL A 500 -16.47 -22.52 1.52
C VAL A 500 -17.18 -23.13 2.74
N GLN A 501 -17.26 -22.38 3.84
CA GLN A 501 -17.91 -22.84 5.07
C GLN A 501 -19.45 -22.85 4.95
N ASP A 502 -20.04 -21.83 4.34
CA ASP A 502 -21.48 -21.70 4.11
C ASP A 502 -21.74 -21.23 2.65
N PRO A 503 -21.66 -22.17 1.69
CA PRO A 503 -21.84 -21.86 0.27
C PRO A 503 -23.25 -21.34 -0.05
N ALA A 504 -24.27 -21.84 0.66
CA ALA A 504 -25.66 -21.45 0.45
C ALA A 504 -25.88 -19.96 0.73
N ARG A 505 -25.24 -19.44 1.79
CA ARG A 505 -25.37 -18.04 2.18
C ARG A 505 -24.42 -17.10 1.43
N TYR A 506 -23.17 -17.50 1.22
CA TYR A 506 -22.13 -16.57 0.73
C TYR A 506 -21.67 -16.84 -0.72
N GLY A 507 -21.91 -18.03 -1.26
CA GLY A 507 -21.41 -18.44 -2.59
C GLY A 507 -21.93 -17.56 -3.73
N GLY A 508 -23.23 -17.28 -3.76
CA GLY A 508 -23.84 -16.43 -4.81
C GLY A 508 -23.28 -14.99 -4.80
N SER A 509 -23.07 -14.42 -3.62
CA SER A 509 -22.49 -13.08 -3.46
C SER A 509 -21.04 -13.02 -3.91
N LEU A 510 -20.27 -14.09 -3.63
CA LEU A 510 -18.88 -14.22 -4.05
C LEU A 510 -18.79 -14.23 -5.58
N VAL A 511 -19.54 -15.11 -6.25
CA VAL A 511 -19.60 -15.22 -7.71
C VAL A 511 -20.01 -13.89 -8.33
N THR A 512 -21.08 -13.27 -7.82
CA THR A 512 -21.59 -11.99 -8.31
C THR A 512 -20.54 -10.88 -8.21
N SER A 513 -19.87 -10.78 -7.07
CA SER A 513 -18.84 -9.77 -6.84
C SER A 513 -17.60 -9.95 -7.72
N THR A 514 -17.15 -11.20 -7.89
CA THR A 514 -16.01 -11.56 -8.74
C THR A 514 -16.32 -11.30 -10.21
N ALA A 515 -17.47 -11.77 -10.71
CA ALA A 515 -17.90 -11.56 -12.08
C ALA A 515 -18.02 -10.07 -12.43
N GLY A 516 -18.59 -9.26 -11.53
CA GLY A 516 -18.64 -7.81 -11.73
C GLY A 516 -17.27 -7.13 -11.79
N SER A 517 -16.29 -7.61 -11.02
CA SER A 517 -14.91 -7.11 -11.07
C SER A 517 -14.18 -7.51 -12.36
N MET A 518 -14.51 -8.68 -12.89
CA MET A 518 -13.95 -9.20 -14.14
C MET A 518 -14.59 -8.59 -15.39
N ALA A 519 -15.80 -8.06 -15.30
CA ALA A 519 -16.53 -7.47 -16.42
C ALA A 519 -16.32 -5.95 -16.58
N VAL A 520 -15.99 -5.23 -15.49
CA VAL A 520 -15.89 -3.77 -15.51
C VAL A 520 -14.60 -3.27 -14.84
N PRO A 521 -13.73 -2.55 -15.58
CA PRO A 521 -12.53 -1.89 -15.04
C PRO A 521 -12.80 -1.05 -13.79
N ALA A 522 -11.85 -1.02 -12.87
CA ALA A 522 -11.91 -0.24 -11.64
C ALA A 522 -12.06 1.26 -11.88
N PHE A 523 -11.44 1.82 -12.92
CA PHE A 523 -11.64 3.23 -13.31
C PHE A 523 -13.11 3.57 -13.59
N LEU A 524 -13.80 2.74 -14.39
CA LEU A 524 -15.22 2.94 -14.67
C LEU A 524 -16.07 2.79 -13.41
N ALA A 525 -15.77 1.79 -12.59
CA ALA A 525 -16.45 1.60 -11.31
C ALA A 525 -16.26 2.78 -10.34
N GLN A 526 -15.06 3.36 -10.27
CA GLN A 526 -14.79 4.56 -9.46
C GLN A 526 -15.47 5.80 -10.03
N THR A 527 -15.55 5.93 -11.35
CA THR A 527 -16.31 6.99 -12.03
C THR A 527 -17.79 6.88 -11.72
N ALA A 528 -18.36 5.67 -11.81
CA ALA A 528 -19.76 5.41 -11.43
C ALA A 528 -20.03 5.81 -9.98
N GLN A 529 -19.11 5.50 -9.05
CA GLN A 529 -19.21 5.92 -7.66
C GLN A 529 -19.11 7.44 -7.47
N ALA A 530 -18.39 8.15 -8.33
CA ALA A 530 -18.24 9.60 -8.24
C ALA A 530 -19.49 10.34 -8.77
N VAL A 531 -20.12 9.82 -9.83
CA VAL A 531 -21.32 10.45 -10.44
C VAL A 531 -22.64 9.97 -9.84
N ASP A 532 -22.64 8.88 -9.08
CA ASP A 532 -23.81 8.34 -8.39
C ASP A 532 -23.70 8.57 -6.88
N PRO A 533 -24.46 9.53 -6.31
CA PRO A 533 -24.33 9.90 -4.90
C PRO A 533 -24.85 8.83 -3.93
N TYR A 534 -25.51 7.78 -4.43
CA TYR A 534 -26.08 6.72 -3.60
C TYR A 534 -25.38 5.37 -3.83
N GLN A 535 -25.34 4.57 -2.77
CA GLN A 535 -25.02 3.16 -2.90
C GLN A 535 -26.19 2.44 -3.55
N ARG A 536 -25.93 1.41 -4.37
CA ARG A 536 -26.95 0.70 -5.16
C ARG A 536 -27.06 -0.75 -4.72
N GLU A 537 -28.27 -1.30 -4.74
CA GLU A 537 -28.51 -2.71 -4.51
C GLU A 537 -28.23 -3.49 -5.80
N ALA A 538 -27.47 -4.56 -5.69
CA ALA A 538 -27.13 -5.43 -6.82
C ALA A 538 -27.30 -6.87 -6.36
N GLN A 539 -28.36 -7.52 -6.84
CA GLN A 539 -28.70 -8.89 -6.44
C GLN A 539 -28.17 -9.90 -7.46
N THR A 540 -28.19 -9.54 -8.74
CA THR A 540 -27.72 -10.41 -9.82
C THR A 540 -26.32 -10.01 -10.32
N ILE A 541 -25.70 -10.91 -11.10
CA ILE A 541 -24.46 -10.62 -11.82
C ILE A 541 -24.63 -9.40 -12.73
N MET A 542 -25.76 -9.31 -13.45
CA MET A 542 -26.03 -8.19 -14.36
C MET A 542 -26.21 -6.87 -13.60
N ASP A 543 -26.91 -6.88 -12.47
CA ASP A 543 -27.01 -5.69 -11.61
C ASP A 543 -25.65 -5.29 -11.07
N ARG A 544 -24.78 -6.25 -10.76
CA ARG A 544 -23.43 -5.94 -10.32
C ARG A 544 -22.62 -5.26 -11.42
N VAL A 545 -22.74 -5.70 -12.67
CA VAL A 545 -22.15 -5.02 -13.83
C VAL A 545 -22.72 -3.61 -13.99
N ARG A 546 -24.06 -3.47 -14.02
CA ARG A 546 -24.75 -2.17 -14.12
C ARG A 546 -24.34 -1.20 -13.02
N SER A 547 -24.19 -1.68 -11.78
CA SER A 547 -23.77 -0.88 -10.61
C SER A 547 -22.37 -0.27 -10.75
N ARG A 548 -21.54 -0.80 -11.66
CA ARG A 548 -20.16 -0.37 -11.92
C ARG A 548 -20.04 0.48 -13.18
N LEU A 549 -21.11 0.62 -13.96
CA LEU A 549 -21.13 1.44 -15.17
C LEU A 549 -21.65 2.85 -14.82
N PRO A 550 -20.93 3.92 -15.22
CA PRO A 550 -21.39 5.29 -15.02
C PRO A 550 -22.78 5.50 -15.65
N PHE A 551 -23.64 6.27 -14.97
CA PHE A 551 -25.03 6.59 -15.34
C PHE A 551 -26.00 5.40 -15.32
N VAL A 552 -25.59 4.24 -15.83
CA VAL A 552 -26.37 2.99 -15.78
C VAL A 552 -26.58 2.53 -14.34
N SER A 553 -25.63 2.79 -13.43
CA SER A 553 -25.78 2.47 -12.01
C SER A 553 -27.05 3.08 -11.39
N ARG A 554 -27.54 4.20 -11.93
CA ARG A 554 -28.71 4.92 -11.41
C ARG A 554 -30.04 4.19 -11.64
N SER A 555 -30.08 3.23 -12.57
CA SER A 555 -31.27 2.41 -12.82
C SER A 555 -31.54 1.39 -11.71
N LEU A 556 -30.55 1.12 -10.86
CA LEU A 556 -30.69 0.21 -9.73
C LEU A 556 -31.29 0.93 -8.52
N PRO A 557 -32.11 0.24 -7.70
CA PRO A 557 -32.62 0.82 -6.48
C PRO A 557 -31.47 1.20 -5.53
N PRO A 558 -31.58 2.33 -4.80
CA PRO A 558 -30.58 2.70 -3.82
C PRO A 558 -30.58 1.71 -2.66
N ARG A 559 -29.39 1.36 -2.17
CA ARG A 559 -29.22 0.64 -0.92
C ARG A 559 -29.69 1.53 0.21
N ARG A 560 -30.48 0.96 1.12
CA ARG A 560 -31.08 1.70 2.23
C ARG A 560 -30.40 1.36 3.56
N ASP A 561 -30.38 2.34 4.47
CA ASP A 561 -29.97 2.14 5.85
C ASP A 561 -31.08 1.47 6.69
N VAL A 562 -30.84 1.36 8.00
CA VAL A 562 -31.77 0.72 8.95
C VAL A 562 -33.15 1.41 9.00
N TRP A 563 -33.19 2.70 8.65
CA TRP A 563 -34.40 3.53 8.62
C TRP A 563 -35.00 3.64 7.22
N GLY A 564 -34.56 2.83 6.26
CA GLY A 564 -35.10 2.84 4.91
C GLY A 564 -34.65 4.06 4.08
N SER A 565 -33.77 4.91 4.61
CA SER A 565 -33.25 6.07 3.89
C SER A 565 -32.17 5.66 2.90
N PRO A 566 -32.10 6.25 1.68
CA PRO A 566 -31.04 5.96 0.73
C PRO A 566 -29.64 6.22 1.31
N LYS A 567 -28.79 5.20 1.36
CA LYS A 567 -27.41 5.31 1.86
C LYS A 567 -26.59 6.09 0.86
N ARG A 568 -26.24 7.34 1.21
CA ARG A 568 -25.32 8.17 0.42
C ARG A 568 -23.93 7.54 0.44
N ARG A 569 -23.19 7.72 -0.65
CA ARG A 569 -21.75 7.46 -0.64
C ARG A 569 -21.07 8.55 0.17
N GLU A 570 -20.07 8.15 0.94
CA GLU A 570 -19.23 9.09 1.67
C GLU A 570 -18.56 10.05 0.68
N SER A 571 -18.52 11.33 1.05
CA SER A 571 -17.65 12.29 0.36
C SER A 571 -16.20 11.88 0.54
N ALA A 572 -15.30 12.36 -0.32
CA ALA A 572 -13.87 12.17 -0.10
C ALA A 572 -13.21 13.53 0.15
N LEU A 573 -12.09 13.53 0.87
CA LEU A 573 -11.29 14.72 1.09
C LEU A 573 -10.62 15.14 -0.22
N GLY A 574 -11.13 16.18 -0.87
CA GLY A 574 -10.67 16.62 -2.19
C GLY A 574 -11.38 15.91 -3.35
N PRO A 575 -10.74 15.73 -4.53
CA PRO A 575 -11.39 15.12 -5.68
C PRO A 575 -11.86 13.68 -5.39
N GLY A 576 -13.17 13.46 -5.39
CA GLY A 576 -13.81 12.19 -5.01
C GLY A 576 -13.31 10.97 -5.78
N SER A 577 -12.86 11.15 -7.02
CA SER A 577 -12.32 10.08 -7.88
C SER A 577 -10.90 9.66 -7.51
N MET A 578 -10.13 10.48 -6.78
CA MET A 578 -8.70 10.25 -6.50
C MET A 578 -8.40 10.10 -5.01
N SER A 579 -9.18 10.75 -4.15
CA SER A 579 -8.90 10.75 -2.71
C SER A 579 -9.13 9.37 -2.08
N PRO A 580 -8.17 8.87 -1.27
CA PRO A 580 -8.33 7.65 -0.51
C PRO A 580 -8.99 7.86 0.86
N VAL A 581 -9.21 9.10 1.27
CA VAL A 581 -9.77 9.48 2.58
C VAL A 581 -11.23 9.84 2.40
N PHE A 582 -12.11 8.95 2.83
CA PHE A 582 -13.55 9.19 2.85
C PHE A 582 -13.95 9.95 4.11
N VAL A 583 -15.00 10.77 4.00
CA VAL A 583 -15.48 11.65 5.04
C VAL A 583 -16.96 11.40 5.26
N SER A 584 -17.32 11.19 6.53
CA SER A 584 -18.70 11.03 6.99
C SER A 584 -19.01 12.05 8.10
N PRO A 585 -20.04 12.90 7.95
CA PRO A 585 -20.48 13.77 9.04
C PRO A 585 -21.28 12.96 10.07
N ALA A 586 -20.95 13.13 11.35
CA ALA A 586 -21.75 12.62 12.46
C ALA A 586 -23.10 13.34 12.51
N ARG A 587 -24.18 12.59 12.71
CA ARG A 587 -25.55 13.13 12.78
C ARG A 587 -25.99 13.41 14.21
N ASN A 588 -25.51 12.62 15.18
CA ASN A 588 -25.86 12.73 16.60
C ASN A 588 -27.37 12.70 16.81
N ASP A 589 -28.05 11.76 16.15
CA ASP A 589 -29.49 11.58 16.22
C ASP A 589 -29.89 11.03 17.60
N PRO A 590 -30.76 11.74 18.35
CA PRO A 590 -31.16 11.34 19.70
C PRO A 590 -31.91 9.99 19.70
N VAL A 591 -32.60 9.64 18.61
CA VAL A 591 -33.26 8.34 18.49
C VAL A 591 -32.22 7.23 18.40
N ASN A 592 -31.19 7.39 17.56
CA ASN A 592 -30.13 6.39 17.44
C ASN A 592 -29.38 6.22 18.75
N GLN A 593 -29.08 7.32 19.46
CA GLN A 593 -28.42 7.27 20.77
C GLN A 593 -29.27 6.53 21.81
N ALA A 594 -30.54 6.88 21.95
CA ALA A 594 -31.44 6.22 22.90
C ALA A 594 -31.57 4.70 22.64
N LEU A 595 -31.56 4.30 21.37
CA LEU A 595 -31.63 2.89 20.97
C LEU A 595 -30.30 2.15 21.22
N LEU A 596 -29.15 2.80 21.02
CA LEU A 596 -27.83 2.25 21.36
C LEU A 596 -27.68 2.07 22.88
N ASP A 597 -28.10 3.07 23.67
CA ASP A 597 -28.05 3.03 25.13
C ASP A 597 -28.98 1.95 25.71
N ALA A 598 -30.11 1.71 25.04
CA ALA A 598 -31.02 0.62 25.37
C ALA A 598 -30.53 -0.76 24.90
N ASN A 599 -29.39 -0.85 24.22
CA ASN A 599 -28.90 -2.08 23.58
C ASN A 599 -29.96 -2.75 22.69
N ALA A 600 -30.76 -1.94 21.99
CA ALA A 600 -31.94 -2.41 21.27
C ALA A 600 -31.58 -3.01 19.90
N HIS A 601 -32.23 -4.12 19.54
CA HIS A 601 -32.01 -4.77 18.25
C HIS A 601 -32.91 -4.19 17.15
N VAL A 602 -32.34 -3.41 16.24
CA VAL A 602 -33.00 -2.84 15.06
C VAL A 602 -32.59 -3.62 13.80
N GLY A 603 -33.15 -4.83 13.65
CA GLY A 603 -32.91 -5.67 12.48
C GLY A 603 -33.52 -5.09 11.20
N MET A 604 -32.96 -5.42 10.03
CA MET A 604 -33.60 -5.10 8.74
C MET A 604 -34.80 -6.03 8.48
N PRO A 605 -35.88 -5.54 7.82
CA PRO A 605 -36.97 -6.43 7.42
C PRO A 605 -36.46 -7.52 6.46
N GLN A 606 -37.04 -8.71 6.55
CA GLN A 606 -36.74 -9.81 5.64
C GLN A 606 -37.59 -9.74 4.37
N GLN A 607 -37.04 -10.20 3.25
CA GLN A 607 -37.72 -10.18 1.95
C GLN A 607 -38.98 -11.06 1.92
N GLY A 608 -38.88 -12.28 2.44
CA GLY A 608 -40.00 -13.24 2.41
C GLY A 608 -40.47 -13.48 0.96
N ALA A 609 -41.78 -13.43 0.74
CA ALA A 609 -42.41 -13.64 -0.57
C ALA A 609 -42.45 -12.39 -1.48
N LEU A 610 -41.91 -11.25 -1.05
CA LEU A 610 -41.92 -10.01 -1.84
C LEU A 610 -40.88 -10.08 -2.97
N ASN A 611 -41.26 -9.62 -4.16
CA ASN A 611 -40.27 -9.43 -5.23
C ASN A 611 -39.34 -8.25 -4.90
N ASP A 612 -38.25 -8.09 -5.66
CA ASP A 612 -37.22 -7.10 -5.36
C ASP A 612 -37.73 -5.65 -5.34
N ALA A 613 -38.64 -5.30 -6.25
CA ALA A 613 -39.20 -3.95 -6.33
C ALA A 613 -40.16 -3.68 -5.17
N GLU A 614 -41.02 -4.65 -4.85
CA GLU A 614 -41.92 -4.60 -3.70
C GLU A 614 -41.14 -4.51 -2.39
N PHE A 615 -40.10 -5.32 -2.23
CA PHE A 615 -39.26 -5.33 -1.05
C PHE A 615 -38.47 -4.03 -0.90
N ALA A 616 -37.95 -3.47 -1.99
CA ALA A 616 -37.29 -2.16 -1.97
C ALA A 616 -38.24 -1.03 -1.54
N ARG A 617 -39.50 -1.06 -2.00
CA ARG A 617 -40.55 -0.12 -1.57
C ARG A 617 -40.92 -0.34 -0.11
N PHE A 618 -41.07 -1.59 0.31
CA PHE A 618 -41.39 -1.96 1.70
C PHE A 618 -40.32 -1.47 2.66
N LYS A 619 -39.03 -1.70 2.36
CA LYS A 619 -37.90 -1.20 3.16
C LYS A 619 -37.97 0.32 3.36
N ALA A 620 -38.31 1.06 2.31
CA ALA A 620 -38.39 2.52 2.37
C ALA A 620 -39.50 2.98 3.33
N VAL A 621 -40.72 2.48 3.14
CA VAL A 621 -41.89 2.91 3.93
C VAL A 621 -41.82 2.38 5.36
N ALA A 622 -41.47 1.10 5.52
CA ALA A 622 -41.36 0.48 6.84
C ALA A 622 -40.24 1.09 7.68
N GLY A 623 -39.11 1.43 7.06
CA GLY A 623 -38.00 2.09 7.74
C GLY A 623 -38.39 3.48 8.24
N ALA A 624 -39.01 4.31 7.38
CA ALA A 624 -39.43 5.66 7.73
C ALA A 624 -40.46 5.65 8.88
N GLN A 625 -41.51 4.82 8.77
CA GLN A 625 -42.51 4.71 9.83
C GLN A 625 -41.94 4.09 11.11
N SER A 626 -40.97 3.18 10.99
CA SER A 626 -40.27 2.64 12.17
C SER A 626 -39.51 3.74 12.89
N TYR A 627 -38.81 4.61 12.15
CA TYR A 627 -38.10 5.75 12.74
C TYR A 627 -39.06 6.70 13.46
N ASP A 628 -40.17 7.08 12.83
CA ASP A 628 -41.18 7.97 13.44
C ASP A 628 -41.78 7.36 14.72
N ALA A 629 -42.01 6.04 14.71
CA ALA A 629 -42.48 5.32 15.89
C ALA A 629 -41.42 5.27 17.00
N MET A 630 -40.14 5.03 16.66
CA MET A 630 -39.05 5.07 17.63
C MET A 630 -38.88 6.46 18.22
N LYS A 631 -38.96 7.50 17.39
CA LYS A 631 -38.91 8.90 17.84
C LYS A 631 -40.04 9.22 18.82
N SER A 632 -41.24 8.73 18.56
CA SER A 632 -42.39 8.92 19.46
C SER A 632 -42.23 8.11 20.75
N LEU A 633 -41.72 6.88 20.65
CA LEU A 633 -41.47 6.00 21.78
C LEU A 633 -40.40 6.59 22.71
N THR A 634 -39.23 6.95 22.20
CA THR A 634 -38.10 7.44 23.01
C THR A 634 -38.35 8.80 23.64
N ALA A 635 -39.30 9.58 23.10
CA ALA A 635 -39.77 10.84 23.68
C ALA A 635 -40.93 10.67 24.69
N SER A 636 -41.49 9.46 24.84
CA SER A 636 -42.66 9.23 25.70
C SER A 636 -42.30 9.21 27.19
N PRO A 637 -43.21 9.64 28.10
CA PRO A 637 -43.04 9.47 29.54
C PRO A 637 -42.85 8.00 29.94
N ASP A 638 -43.55 7.09 29.26
CA ASP A 638 -43.47 5.65 29.52
C ASP A 638 -42.04 5.13 29.28
N TRP A 639 -41.38 5.56 28.21
CA TRP A 639 -39.98 5.20 27.94
C TRP A 639 -39.01 5.65 29.04
N LEU A 640 -39.22 6.86 29.58
CA LEU A 640 -38.41 7.39 30.67
C LEU A 640 -38.65 6.62 31.97
N ALA A 641 -39.87 6.10 32.17
CA ALA A 641 -40.24 5.28 33.32
C ALA A 641 -39.80 3.82 33.20
N LEU A 642 -39.56 3.30 31.99
CA LEU A 642 -39.08 1.93 31.78
C LEU A 642 -37.69 1.71 32.38
N ALA A 643 -37.52 0.55 33.01
CA ALA A 643 -36.20 0.08 33.42
C ALA A 643 -35.32 -0.14 32.18
N PRO A 644 -33.99 0.10 32.26
CA PRO A 644 -33.09 -0.04 31.12
C PRO A 644 -33.16 -1.41 30.41
N ALA A 645 -33.43 -2.48 31.17
CA ALA A 645 -33.58 -3.84 30.63
C ALA A 645 -34.82 -4.00 29.72
N ASP A 646 -35.92 -3.29 30.02
CA ASP A 646 -37.20 -3.44 29.33
C ASP A 646 -37.29 -2.57 28.07
N ARG A 647 -36.37 -1.61 27.93
CA ARG A 647 -36.33 -0.67 26.78
C ARG A 647 -36.05 -1.39 25.46
N ALA A 648 -35.20 -2.42 25.47
CA ALA A 648 -34.91 -3.22 24.28
C ALA A 648 -36.16 -3.94 23.76
N ASP A 649 -36.93 -4.54 24.67
CA ASP A 649 -38.15 -5.28 24.35
C ASP A 649 -39.25 -4.35 23.81
N ALA A 650 -39.40 -3.16 24.43
CA ALA A 650 -40.33 -2.14 23.96
C ALA A 650 -40.03 -1.69 22.51
N VAL A 651 -38.75 -1.52 22.18
CA VAL A 651 -38.31 -1.21 20.81
C VAL A 651 -38.67 -2.34 19.85
N GLU A 652 -38.34 -3.58 20.19
CA GLU A 652 -38.60 -4.72 19.31
C GLU A 652 -40.10 -4.89 19.05
N GLU A 653 -40.93 -4.75 20.08
CA GLU A 653 -42.38 -4.84 19.96
C GLU A 653 -42.95 -3.74 19.07
N ALA A 654 -42.53 -2.49 19.27
CA ALA A 654 -42.96 -1.35 18.47
C ALA A 654 -42.54 -1.50 17.00
N LEU A 655 -41.29 -1.90 16.73
CA LEU A 655 -40.81 -2.18 15.37
C LEU A 655 -41.63 -3.29 14.70
N ARG A 656 -41.93 -4.37 15.43
CA ARG A 656 -42.73 -5.50 14.94
C ARG A 656 -44.15 -5.07 14.59
N LYS A 657 -44.80 -4.28 15.45
CA LYS A 657 -46.14 -3.71 15.23
C LYS A 657 -46.19 -2.84 13.98
N VAL A 658 -45.28 -1.87 13.87
CA VAL A 658 -45.21 -0.93 12.72
C VAL A 658 -44.96 -1.68 11.42
N ARG A 659 -43.97 -2.58 11.36
CA ARG A 659 -43.65 -3.33 10.14
C ARG A 659 -44.81 -4.21 9.69
N LYS A 660 -45.53 -4.84 10.63
CA LYS A 660 -46.73 -5.64 10.34
C LYS A 660 -47.86 -4.78 9.78
N GLN A 661 -48.07 -3.59 10.34
CA GLN A 661 -49.06 -2.64 9.85
C GLN A 661 -48.71 -2.14 8.45
N VAL A 662 -47.47 -1.71 8.21
CA VAL A 662 -46.99 -1.27 6.89
C VAL A 662 -47.15 -2.38 5.86
N LYS A 663 -46.76 -3.62 6.21
CA LYS A 663 -46.89 -4.76 5.29
C LYS A 663 -48.36 -5.01 4.90
N ARG A 664 -49.28 -4.91 5.87
CA ARG A 664 -50.73 -5.03 5.63
C ARG A 664 -51.27 -3.88 4.76
N GLN A 665 -50.86 -2.65 5.02
CA GLN A 665 -51.28 -1.48 4.24
C GLN A 665 -50.79 -1.54 2.80
N MET A 666 -49.58 -2.05 2.57
CA MET A 666 -48.99 -2.10 1.23
C MET A 666 -49.44 -3.29 0.39
N PHE A 667 -49.67 -4.46 1.00
CA PHE A 667 -49.83 -5.72 0.26
C PHE A 667 -51.06 -6.56 0.68
N GLY A 668 -51.90 -6.07 1.60
CA GLY A 668 -53.05 -6.83 2.10
C GLY A 668 -52.69 -7.91 3.13
N LEU A 669 -53.66 -8.75 3.51
CA LEU A 669 -53.50 -9.78 4.54
C LEU A 669 -52.55 -10.93 4.09
N PRO A 670 -51.90 -11.65 5.03
CA PRO A 670 -50.80 -12.60 4.76
C PRO A 670 -51.17 -13.91 4.04
N GLY A 671 -52.18 -13.91 3.16
CA GLY A 671 -52.63 -15.10 2.41
C GLY A 671 -53.01 -14.83 0.95
N ALA A 672 -52.81 -13.60 0.44
CA ALA A 672 -53.29 -13.21 -0.89
C ALA A 672 -52.18 -13.02 -1.96
N LEU A 673 -50.96 -13.51 -1.71
CA LEU A 673 -49.93 -13.58 -2.76
C LEU A 673 -50.08 -14.93 -3.47
N ALA A 674 -50.90 -14.94 -4.54
CA ALA A 674 -50.99 -16.08 -5.44
C ALA A 674 -49.60 -16.40 -6.02
N PRO A 675 -49.26 -17.69 -6.22
CA PRO A 675 -47.99 -18.05 -6.83
C PRO A 675 -47.95 -17.48 -8.25
N SER A 676 -46.92 -16.69 -8.54
CA SER A 676 -46.62 -16.21 -9.89
C SER A 676 -46.52 -17.42 -10.82
N GLY A 677 -47.45 -17.50 -11.79
CA GLY A 677 -47.48 -18.57 -12.78
C GLY A 677 -46.14 -18.71 -13.49
N ALA A 678 -45.61 -19.93 -13.50
CA ALA A 678 -44.51 -20.31 -14.36
C ALA A 678 -44.97 -20.16 -15.83
N SER A 679 -44.35 -19.25 -16.57
CA SER A 679 -44.47 -19.24 -18.02
C SER A 679 -43.72 -20.46 -18.56
N THR A 680 -44.47 -21.51 -18.89
CA THR A 680 -43.99 -22.59 -19.76
C THR A 680 -43.75 -22.01 -21.15
N VAL A 681 -42.49 -21.94 -21.56
CA VAL A 681 -42.12 -21.78 -22.98
C VAL A 681 -42.26 -23.16 -23.63
N PRO A 682 -43.05 -23.34 -24.70
CA PRO A 682 -43.08 -24.61 -25.43
C PRO A 682 -41.79 -24.76 -26.27
N ALA A 683 -41.42 -26.03 -26.45
CA ALA A 683 -40.17 -26.58 -26.99
C ALA A 683 -39.53 -25.87 -28.19
#